data_AF-A0A2T4DGT6-F1
#
_entry.id   AF-A0A2T4DGT6-F1
#
_cell.length_a   1.000
_cell.length_b   1.000
_cell.length_c   1.000
_cell.angle_alpha   90.00
_cell.angle_beta   90.00
_cell.angle_gamma   90.00
#
_symmetry.space_group_name_H-M   'P 1'
#
loop_
_entity.id
_entity.type
_entity.pdbx_description
1 polymer ?
#
loop_
_entity_poly.entity_id
_entity_poly.type
_entity_poly.pdbx_seq_one_letter_code
_entity_poly.pdbx_strand_id
1 'polypeptide(L)'
;MISNRSFNFFAALLLTLGSSGYSSAAPLNLANKPLFLGSTAPPLLMLTVGKDHKLYYEAYNDASDLNNDGELDVGYSPEIDYYGYFNSYACYNFDSSENRFVPKSVKTEEEKEAGIKTCNSGSGSSGEYAGEWSGDFLNYVTMARIDALRKVFYGGNRVVDTADTTVLERTHIPQDAHTWAKEYRGYEFDGYYIDEVTPLAQPPVGKGHLFGNVSYSVGGDPLLRVLPNTVFRPWEWASIERPVLGEQCNAGIGGSRVNCEASAGDSAWRVVESEFFEDLTLNYYEAGGSSPSNASEFDSKVSTYETNGNRIGQVNRSIDTIDGGLNDGQDYYLSVVRGKMKIPVSGNYTFAVDGDDAVEFIIGTRPRLGWYGAHSACGDDSCLENHKATYWLDAGTYDIEFRHHEQTGGDSFSLHRKTESSDSTFSEYAVRVEVCKSAGLLEDNCKTYSDGDDNTSYKPTGLLHDYGENESILFGLLTGSYESNLDGGVLRKNISSFRDEINSGDGTFTDVNGIVSTLSKLRTVNFNNTGSNKTINGRSTDSYSYRCGRKTTGPISNGECEMWGNPVAEMMYEAVRYFSGKSGPTAAFDIADSGNNDAALGLPKPDWKDPYDEGDGQPYCAAPYQMVVSDVNVSYDSDKVPGSSFSSFAGDVTGLDVSSLSSTITSNEPDVPGLHYIGQSGVGEDAVADNAPTAKNVTSLATIRGLAPEEPTKLGSYYSAAIAYYGWLTDLFPDKGGDSNPTHINTFAVALASPLPRINIPLPDGSSVSLVPFAKSPGGSGISADEGDFQPTNTIVDFYVEDITSTSGSFLINFEDVEQGADHDMDAIARYQYQLNADGTVTIEVDSLYAAGGIDQHMGYVISGTSKDGIYLVVRDRDGGAPVYYLDTPDGVDPGDPRGTDKLGLSSTRTFVPSGNSAATLLKDPLYFAAKWGGFIDKNDNDIPDQTDEWDAKNNITQEAGPDGVPDNYFQVTNALGLKDQLSTAFNNILEREASSSTVTVNSGALNTDTLLFQAVFNAEDWSGDVFAYPVDGDGLGSPVWSFKDTLDTQLAGSNAYLNNREVVTYNRANNTGVPFTWPSNPDALGANDLSPAQVAALRGGVTVNADEYGEALLNFIRGDQSQEGAASTWNFRERETVLGDIVNSDPLFVPQPGFFYPDNWGGSAAENSKPYSDFRKKFKDREPVLYFGANDGLFHAVNAYRNNTD
;
A
#
# COMPACT_ATOMS: atom_id res chain seq x y z
N MET A 1 -79.94 40.50 -58.49
CA MET A 1 -79.99 40.57 -59.97
C MET A 1 -79.00 39.53 -60.51
N ILE A 2 -79.48 38.59 -61.34
CA ILE A 2 -78.74 37.73 -62.30
C ILE A 2 -77.78 36.66 -61.68
N SER A 3 -78.21 35.38 -61.54
CA SER A 3 -77.78 34.15 -62.30
C SER A 3 -76.39 33.60 -61.87
N ASN A 4 -76.10 32.32 -61.54
CA ASN A 4 -76.57 30.95 -61.87
C ASN A 4 -76.10 29.95 -60.75
N ARG A 5 -76.94 29.01 -60.26
CA ARG A 5 -76.92 27.52 -60.48
C ARG A 5 -75.62 26.78 -60.07
N SER A 6 -75.55 25.67 -59.32
CA SER A 6 -76.53 24.69 -58.79
C SER A 6 -75.88 23.68 -57.80
N PHE A 7 -76.63 23.34 -56.74
CA PHE A 7 -76.90 22.04 -56.08
C PHE A 7 -75.82 21.01 -55.61
N ASN A 8 -75.95 20.73 -54.31
CA ASN A 8 -75.63 19.57 -53.44
C ASN A 8 -75.73 18.15 -54.04
N PHE A 9 -75.01 17.17 -53.46
CA PHE A 9 -75.61 16.09 -52.62
C PHE A 9 -74.58 15.16 -51.93
N PHE A 10 -74.64 15.13 -50.58
CA PHE A 10 -74.41 14.04 -49.62
C PHE A 10 -73.21 13.07 -49.71
N ALA A 11 -72.29 13.25 -48.75
CA ALA A 11 -71.99 12.38 -47.60
C ALA A 11 -71.80 10.86 -47.74
N ALA A 12 -70.82 10.41 -46.94
CA ALA A 12 -70.58 9.07 -46.42
C ALA A 12 -70.00 8.04 -47.40
N LEU A 13 -68.72 7.70 -47.18
CA LEU A 13 -68.22 6.33 -46.97
C LEU A 13 -66.72 6.26 -47.33
N LEU A 14 -65.87 6.17 -46.30
CA LEU A 14 -64.52 5.57 -46.31
C LEU A 14 -63.39 6.12 -47.23
N LEU A 15 -62.17 5.85 -46.78
CA LEU A 15 -60.86 5.87 -47.47
C LEU A 15 -60.13 7.22 -47.43
N THR A 16 -59.34 7.55 -46.39
CA THR A 16 -58.16 6.86 -45.81
C THR A 16 -57.18 6.33 -46.86
N LEU A 17 -56.18 7.14 -47.21
CA LEU A 17 -54.77 6.77 -47.44
C LEU A 17 -53.99 8.01 -47.94
N GLY A 18 -52.92 8.39 -47.22
CA GLY A 18 -51.81 9.18 -47.80
C GLY A 18 -51.59 10.56 -47.20
N SER A 19 -50.90 10.63 -46.06
CA SER A 19 -50.05 11.79 -45.73
C SER A 19 -48.99 11.40 -44.69
N SER A 20 -47.87 10.85 -45.16
CA SER A 20 -46.59 10.87 -44.45
C SER A 20 -45.79 12.08 -44.95
N GLY A 21 -45.83 13.16 -44.17
CA GLY A 21 -44.98 14.33 -44.30
C GLY A 21 -44.50 14.68 -42.91
N TYR A 22 -43.24 14.34 -42.63
CA TYR A 22 -42.59 14.53 -41.34
C TYR A 22 -42.53 16.02 -40.98
N SER A 23 -43.10 16.36 -39.82
CA SER A 23 -42.73 17.55 -39.04
C SER A 23 -42.35 17.05 -37.66
N SER A 24 -41.08 17.24 -37.31
CA SER A 24 -40.56 17.04 -35.96
C SER A 24 -41.34 17.96 -35.01
N ALA A 25 -42.13 17.33 -34.13
CA ALA A 25 -42.69 18.00 -32.97
C ALA A 25 -41.64 17.99 -31.86
N ALA A 26 -41.47 19.14 -31.22
CA ALA A 26 -40.58 19.34 -30.08
C ALA A 26 -40.86 18.30 -28.97
N PRO A 27 -39.82 17.80 -28.26
CA PRO A 27 -40.00 16.88 -27.16
C PRO A 27 -40.86 17.53 -26.07
N LEU A 28 -41.87 16.78 -25.64
CA LEU A 28 -42.68 17.10 -24.47
C LEU A 28 -41.77 17.06 -23.24
N ASN A 29 -41.48 18.24 -22.69
CA ASN A 29 -40.63 18.45 -21.53
C ASN A 29 -41.43 18.09 -20.26
N LEU A 30 -41.44 16.81 -19.88
CA LEU A 30 -41.75 16.38 -18.52
C LEU A 30 -40.47 16.51 -17.68
N ALA A 31 -40.58 17.00 -16.45
CA ALA A 31 -39.45 17.26 -15.56
C ALA A 31 -38.55 16.01 -15.40
N ASN A 32 -37.25 16.18 -15.61
CA ASN A 32 -36.22 15.13 -15.50
C ASN A 32 -35.84 14.77 -14.05
N LYS A 33 -36.74 14.96 -13.08
CA LYS A 33 -36.59 14.40 -11.73
C LYS A 33 -37.91 13.70 -11.35
N PRO A 34 -37.89 12.43 -10.92
CA PRO A 34 -39.07 11.78 -10.35
C PRO A 34 -39.64 12.62 -9.20
N LEU A 35 -40.96 12.73 -9.12
CA LEU A 35 -41.67 13.44 -8.05
C LEU A 35 -41.81 12.59 -6.77
N PHE A 36 -40.91 11.64 -6.55
CA PHE A 36 -41.00 10.65 -5.47
C PHE A 36 -39.66 10.58 -4.74
N LEU A 37 -39.53 11.41 -3.70
CA LEU A 37 -38.50 11.26 -2.68
C LEU A 37 -38.89 10.08 -1.78
N GLY A 38 -38.09 9.04 -1.90
CA GLY A 38 -37.98 7.90 -1.00
C GLY A 38 -36.67 7.20 -1.30
N SER A 39 -35.59 7.95 -1.47
CA SER A 39 -34.23 7.46 -1.63
C SER A 39 -33.34 8.30 -0.73
N THR A 40 -32.57 7.68 0.16
CA THR A 40 -31.43 8.30 0.84
C THR A 40 -30.57 8.96 -0.24
N ALA A 41 -30.23 10.24 -0.04
CA ALA A 41 -29.35 10.92 -0.98
C ALA A 41 -27.96 10.25 -0.90
N PRO A 42 -27.23 10.11 -2.02
CA PRO A 42 -25.93 9.44 -1.99
C PRO A 42 -25.00 10.15 -1.00
N PRO A 43 -24.25 9.41 -0.16
CA PRO A 43 -23.24 10.00 0.69
C PRO A 43 -22.20 10.77 -0.14
N LEU A 44 -21.67 11.81 0.48
CA LEU A 44 -20.69 12.72 -0.09
C LEU A 44 -19.32 12.41 0.50
N LEU A 45 -18.39 11.89 -0.29
CA LEU A 45 -17.04 11.60 0.18
C LEU A 45 -16.02 12.63 -0.34
N MET A 46 -15.35 13.31 0.58
CA MET A 46 -14.11 14.03 0.29
C MET A 46 -12.90 13.11 0.51
N LEU A 47 -12.16 12.82 -0.56
CA LEU A 47 -10.84 12.20 -0.46
C LEU A 47 -9.81 13.25 -0.08
N THR A 48 -9.20 13.12 1.09
CA THR A 48 -8.14 14.01 1.59
C THR A 48 -6.81 13.27 1.50
N VAL A 49 -6.11 13.41 0.37
CA VAL A 49 -4.91 12.61 0.05
C VAL A 49 -3.64 13.44 0.25
N GLY A 50 -2.81 13.03 1.21
CA GLY A 50 -1.52 13.65 1.48
C GLY A 50 -0.61 13.64 0.25
N LYS A 51 0.19 14.70 0.08
CA LYS A 51 1.27 14.72 -0.92
C LYS A 51 2.57 14.67 -0.14
N ASP A 52 3.21 13.51 -0.10
CA ASP A 52 4.53 13.37 0.51
C ASP A 52 5.50 12.65 -0.44
N HIS A 53 6.80 12.92 -0.31
CA HIS A 53 7.82 12.30 -1.15
C HIS A 53 7.92 10.78 -0.94
N LYS A 54 7.57 10.28 0.25
CA LYS A 54 7.53 8.84 0.57
C LYS A 54 6.54 8.05 -0.29
N LEU A 55 5.57 8.70 -0.94
CA LEU A 55 4.68 8.04 -1.91
C LEU A 55 5.43 7.51 -3.15
N TYR A 56 6.65 7.98 -3.39
CA TYR A 56 7.48 7.59 -4.53
C TYR A 56 8.55 6.57 -4.19
N TYR A 57 8.63 6.10 -2.94
CA TYR A 57 9.42 4.93 -2.57
C TYR A 57 8.78 3.63 -3.04
N GLU A 58 9.58 2.57 -3.00
CA GLU A 58 9.17 1.20 -3.29
C GLU A 58 7.95 0.78 -2.45
N ALA A 59 7.03 0.05 -3.11
CA ALA A 59 5.86 -0.51 -2.45
C ALA A 59 6.21 -1.70 -1.54
N TYR A 60 7.34 -2.37 -1.83
CA TYR A 60 7.80 -3.59 -1.16
C TYR A 60 9.26 -3.43 -0.74
N ASN A 61 9.46 -2.95 0.50
CA ASN A 61 10.79 -2.93 1.11
C ASN A 61 11.11 -4.33 1.67
N ASP A 62 12.40 -4.65 1.82
CA ASP A 62 12.85 -5.93 2.40
C ASP A 62 12.94 -5.84 3.94
N ALA A 63 12.10 -4.98 4.54
CA ALA A 63 12.13 -4.59 5.96
C ALA A 63 10.77 -4.72 6.65
N SER A 64 9.77 -5.26 5.95
CA SER A 64 8.40 -5.38 6.43
C SER A 64 7.97 -6.84 6.40
N ASP A 65 7.15 -7.21 7.37
CA ASP A 65 6.32 -8.40 7.33
C ASP A 65 5.12 -8.08 6.43
N LEU A 66 5.12 -8.61 5.21
CA LEU A 66 4.11 -8.30 4.20
C LEU A 66 2.86 -9.19 4.36
N ASN A 67 3.04 -10.43 4.78
CA ASN A 67 1.97 -11.43 4.90
C ASN A 67 1.37 -11.53 6.32
N ASN A 68 1.91 -10.78 7.29
CA ASN A 68 1.57 -10.76 8.72
C ASN A 68 1.81 -12.10 9.45
N ASP A 69 2.85 -12.85 9.07
CA ASP A 69 3.22 -14.11 9.73
C ASP A 69 4.17 -13.93 10.94
N GLY A 70 4.63 -12.71 11.18
CA GLY A 70 5.54 -12.33 12.26
C GLY A 70 7.02 -12.40 11.90
N GLU A 71 7.37 -12.77 10.67
CA GLU A 71 8.72 -12.75 10.11
C GLU A 71 8.85 -11.64 9.04
N LEU A 72 10.07 -11.12 8.82
CA LEU A 72 10.29 -10.11 7.78
C LEU A 72 10.40 -10.78 6.41
N ASP A 73 9.69 -10.26 5.40
CA ASP A 73 9.79 -10.72 4.03
C ASP A 73 11.00 -10.10 3.35
N VAL A 74 12.12 -10.83 3.35
CA VAL A 74 13.38 -10.42 2.73
C VAL A 74 13.50 -11.05 1.35
N GLY A 75 13.43 -10.24 0.30
CA GLY A 75 13.50 -10.73 -1.08
C GLY A 75 12.13 -11.07 -1.68
N TYR A 76 12.14 -11.70 -2.85
CA TYR A 76 10.92 -12.16 -3.53
C TYR A 76 10.47 -13.49 -2.94
N SER A 77 9.23 -13.56 -2.47
CA SER A 77 8.57 -14.80 -2.07
C SER A 77 7.45 -15.16 -3.05
N PRO A 78 7.49 -16.33 -3.72
CA PRO A 78 6.42 -16.75 -4.61
C PRO A 78 5.09 -17.03 -3.89
N GLU A 79 5.09 -17.09 -2.55
CA GLU A 79 3.88 -17.27 -1.75
C GLU A 79 3.04 -15.98 -1.63
N ILE A 80 3.64 -14.81 -1.94
CA ILE A 80 3.00 -13.49 -1.80
C ILE A 80 2.44 -13.01 -3.14
N ASP A 81 1.18 -12.56 -3.17
CA ASP A 81 0.54 -11.98 -4.36
C ASP A 81 0.83 -10.48 -4.47
N TYR A 82 2.00 -10.10 -4.99
CA TYR A 82 2.43 -8.71 -5.05
C TYR A 82 1.49 -7.86 -5.91
N TYR A 83 0.69 -7.02 -5.27
CA TYR A 83 -0.23 -6.07 -5.90
C TYR A 83 0.46 -4.92 -6.68
N GLY A 84 0.38 -4.95 -8.01
CA GLY A 84 0.88 -3.86 -8.85
C GLY A 84 0.24 -3.83 -10.23
N TYR A 85 0.78 -3.08 -11.20
CA TYR A 85 0.18 -2.98 -12.53
C TYR A 85 0.18 -4.30 -13.32
N PHE A 86 1.06 -5.24 -12.99
CA PHE A 86 1.08 -6.57 -13.61
C PHE A 86 0.08 -7.51 -12.92
N ASN A 87 -0.41 -8.52 -13.63
CA ASN A 87 -1.19 -9.61 -13.06
C ASN A 87 -0.24 -10.66 -12.50
N SER A 88 -0.30 -10.93 -11.19
CA SER A 88 0.56 -11.90 -10.50
C SER A 88 0.51 -13.31 -11.09
N TYR A 89 -0.62 -13.68 -11.68
CA TYR A 89 -0.83 -14.98 -12.31
C TYR A 89 -0.73 -14.92 -13.83
N ALA A 90 0.04 -13.97 -14.39
CA ALA A 90 0.27 -13.85 -15.82
C ALA A 90 1.76 -13.81 -16.16
N CYS A 91 2.05 -14.25 -17.38
CA CYS A 91 3.40 -14.26 -17.94
C CYS A 91 3.50 -13.23 -19.07
N TYR A 92 4.62 -12.52 -19.12
CA TYR A 92 4.81 -11.34 -19.97
C TYR A 92 6.03 -11.48 -20.87
N ASN A 93 5.90 -10.96 -22.08
CA ASN A 93 7.05 -10.65 -22.94
C ASN A 93 7.24 -9.14 -22.99
N PHE A 94 8.49 -8.70 -23.13
CA PHE A 94 8.78 -7.30 -23.41
C PHE A 94 8.79 -7.05 -24.92
N ASP A 95 7.91 -6.16 -25.39
CA ASP A 95 7.90 -5.67 -26.76
C ASP A 95 8.84 -4.47 -26.88
N SER A 96 10.03 -4.71 -27.41
CA SER A 96 11.04 -3.66 -27.63
C SER A 96 10.68 -2.66 -28.72
N SER A 97 9.72 -2.96 -29.60
CA SER A 97 9.28 -2.02 -30.64
C SER A 97 8.32 -0.97 -30.10
N GLU A 98 7.54 -1.34 -29.09
CA GLU A 98 6.55 -0.50 -28.43
C GLU A 98 6.97 -0.07 -27.01
N ASN A 99 8.12 -0.57 -26.54
CA ASN A 99 8.72 -0.29 -25.24
C ASN A 99 7.75 -0.54 -24.06
N ARG A 100 7.13 -1.73 -24.04
CA ARG A 100 6.18 -2.16 -23.00
C ARG A 100 6.16 -3.67 -22.80
N PHE A 101 5.74 -4.10 -21.62
CA PHE A 101 5.38 -5.48 -21.33
C PHE A 101 3.99 -5.80 -21.88
N VAL A 102 3.85 -6.98 -22.48
CA VAL A 102 2.61 -7.48 -23.07
C VAL A 102 2.29 -8.85 -22.47
N PRO A 103 1.07 -9.05 -21.91
CA PRO A 103 0.68 -10.35 -21.37
C PRO A 103 0.63 -11.38 -22.49
N LYS A 104 1.18 -12.56 -22.19
CA LYS A 104 1.35 -13.66 -23.12
C LYS A 104 0.48 -14.85 -22.76
N SER A 105 0.39 -15.17 -21.48
CA SER A 105 -0.46 -16.22 -20.93
C SER A 105 -0.91 -15.85 -19.52
N VAL A 106 -2.02 -16.43 -19.09
CA VAL A 106 -2.56 -16.32 -17.73
C VAL A 106 -2.74 -17.74 -17.20
N LYS A 107 -2.48 -17.94 -15.91
CA LYS A 107 -2.65 -19.23 -15.22
C LYS A 107 -4.12 -19.64 -15.18
N THR A 108 -4.35 -20.94 -15.29
CA THR A 108 -5.66 -21.54 -15.08
C THR A 108 -6.11 -21.39 -13.62
N GLU A 109 -7.40 -21.47 -13.35
CA GLU A 109 -7.92 -21.36 -11.96
C GLU A 109 -7.30 -22.43 -11.03
N GLU A 110 -7.09 -23.66 -11.51
CA GLU A 110 -6.40 -24.71 -10.74
C GLU A 110 -4.95 -24.34 -10.41
N GLU A 111 -4.24 -23.69 -11.33
CA GLU A 111 -2.88 -23.20 -11.10
C GLU A 111 -2.86 -22.00 -10.13
N LYS A 112 -3.84 -21.10 -10.23
CA LYS A 112 -4.00 -19.97 -9.29
C LYS A 112 -4.29 -20.47 -7.88
N GLU A 113 -5.23 -21.41 -7.72
CA GLU A 113 -5.54 -22.07 -6.44
C GLU A 113 -4.32 -22.80 -5.85
N ALA A 114 -3.42 -23.28 -6.71
CA ALA A 114 -2.15 -23.90 -6.31
C ALA A 114 -1.01 -22.89 -6.08
N GLY A 115 -1.24 -21.58 -6.22
CA GLY A 115 -0.23 -20.53 -6.03
C GLY A 115 0.87 -20.50 -7.10
N ILE A 116 0.62 -21.06 -8.30
CA ILE A 116 1.65 -21.19 -9.34
C ILE A 116 1.83 -19.87 -10.09
N LYS A 117 2.99 -19.21 -9.90
CA LYS A 117 3.34 -17.92 -10.54
C LYS A 117 4.56 -18.01 -11.47
N THR A 118 5.13 -19.20 -11.60
CA THR A 118 6.27 -19.47 -12.49
C THR A 118 5.82 -19.45 -13.94
N CYS A 119 6.61 -18.88 -14.84
CA CYS A 119 6.29 -18.74 -16.27
C CYS A 119 7.06 -19.70 -17.16
N ASN A 120 8.16 -20.22 -16.63
CA ASN A 120 9.12 -21.00 -17.37
C ASN A 120 9.29 -22.37 -16.71
N SER A 121 9.72 -23.36 -17.49
CA SER A 121 9.77 -24.75 -17.03
C SER A 121 11.02 -25.08 -16.18
N GLY A 122 11.69 -24.08 -15.59
CA GLY A 122 12.81 -24.22 -14.64
C GLY A 122 13.88 -25.23 -15.06
N SER A 123 14.94 -24.79 -15.71
CA SER A 123 16.00 -25.72 -16.17
C SER A 123 17.19 -25.82 -15.23
N GLY A 124 17.33 -24.86 -14.30
CA GLY A 124 18.56 -24.68 -13.53
C GLY A 124 19.78 -24.47 -14.42
N SER A 125 19.58 -23.97 -15.64
CA SER A 125 20.65 -23.87 -16.64
C SER A 125 21.41 -22.54 -16.51
N SER A 126 22.73 -22.62 -16.68
CA SER A 126 23.64 -21.48 -16.65
C SER A 126 23.80 -20.78 -18.01
N GLY A 127 22.94 -21.09 -18.99
CA GLY A 127 22.98 -20.53 -20.34
C GLY A 127 21.80 -19.62 -20.62
N GLU A 128 21.97 -18.67 -21.54
CA GLU A 128 20.96 -17.69 -21.97
C GLU A 128 19.59 -18.34 -22.24
N TYR A 129 18.59 -18.02 -21.40
CA TYR A 129 17.28 -18.65 -21.41
C TYR A 129 16.25 -17.75 -22.13
N ALA A 130 15.59 -18.27 -23.16
CA ALA A 130 14.52 -17.54 -23.83
C ALA A 130 13.19 -17.77 -23.07
N GLY A 131 13.01 -17.08 -21.95
CA GLY A 131 11.84 -17.19 -21.08
C GLY A 131 10.89 -15.99 -21.10
N GLU A 132 9.82 -16.10 -20.33
CA GLU A 132 8.84 -15.04 -20.06
C GLU A 132 9.06 -14.47 -18.65
N TRP A 133 8.58 -13.25 -18.40
CA TRP A 133 8.58 -12.64 -17.07
C TRP A 133 7.31 -13.00 -16.31
N SER A 134 7.43 -13.37 -15.03
CA SER A 134 6.31 -13.45 -14.10
C SER A 134 5.82 -12.04 -13.76
N GLY A 135 4.51 -11.82 -13.88
CA GLY A 135 3.90 -10.54 -13.47
C GLY A 135 4.05 -10.28 -11.98
N ASP A 136 4.05 -11.33 -11.16
CA ASP A 136 4.21 -11.20 -9.71
C ASP A 136 5.61 -10.70 -9.34
N PHE A 137 6.64 -11.30 -9.94
CA PHE A 137 8.02 -10.83 -9.79
C PHE A 137 8.18 -9.37 -10.26
N LEU A 138 7.57 -9.00 -11.40
CA LEU A 138 7.62 -7.62 -11.91
C LEU A 138 6.94 -6.63 -10.95
N ASN A 139 5.84 -7.02 -10.29
CA ASN A 139 5.21 -6.18 -9.27
C ASN A 139 6.15 -5.96 -8.07
N TYR A 140 6.75 -7.04 -7.54
CA TYR A 140 7.72 -6.96 -6.44
C TYR A 140 8.88 -6.02 -6.77
N VAL A 141 9.53 -6.21 -7.92
CA VAL A 141 10.74 -5.43 -8.24
C VAL A 141 10.47 -4.00 -8.69
N THR A 142 9.30 -3.66 -9.25
CA THR A 142 9.11 -2.37 -9.93
C THR A 142 8.10 -1.40 -9.32
N MET A 143 7.22 -1.81 -8.39
CA MET A 143 6.13 -0.93 -7.96
C MET A 143 6.54 0.13 -6.93
N ALA A 144 6.11 1.37 -7.16
CA ALA A 144 6.12 2.43 -6.16
C ALA A 144 4.76 2.53 -5.44
N ARG A 145 4.73 3.05 -4.22
CA ARG A 145 3.51 3.15 -3.39
C ARG A 145 2.37 3.91 -4.07
N ILE A 146 2.67 5.02 -4.73
CA ILE A 146 1.67 5.79 -5.49
C ILE A 146 1.02 4.98 -6.61
N ASP A 147 1.76 4.07 -7.25
CA ASP A 147 1.21 3.28 -8.36
C ASP A 147 0.21 2.23 -7.87
N ALA A 148 0.44 1.62 -6.70
CA ALA A 148 -0.54 0.80 -6.02
C ALA A 148 -1.81 1.61 -5.68
N LEU A 149 -1.65 2.82 -5.13
CA LEU A 149 -2.77 3.70 -4.79
C LEU A 149 -3.62 4.08 -6.03
N ARG A 150 -2.96 4.38 -7.15
CA ARG A 150 -3.64 4.68 -8.43
C ARG A 150 -4.39 3.48 -8.97
N LYS A 151 -3.81 2.27 -8.87
CA LYS A 151 -4.47 1.03 -9.27
C LYS A 151 -5.73 0.79 -8.44
N VAL A 152 -5.65 0.96 -7.12
CA VAL A 152 -6.81 0.78 -6.23
C VAL A 152 -7.91 1.80 -6.51
N PHE A 153 -7.58 3.08 -6.64
CA PHE A 153 -8.62 4.09 -6.86
C PHE A 153 -9.27 4.02 -8.25
N TYR A 154 -8.48 3.89 -9.32
CA TYR A 154 -9.02 4.06 -10.69
C TYR A 154 -8.42 3.13 -11.74
N GLY A 155 -7.76 2.04 -11.33
CA GLY A 155 -7.22 1.04 -12.26
C GLY A 155 -5.85 1.39 -12.85
N GLY A 156 -5.19 2.44 -12.35
CA GLY A 156 -3.80 2.78 -12.67
C GLY A 156 -3.62 3.94 -13.64
N ASN A 157 -2.39 4.46 -13.72
CA ASN A 157 -2.04 5.59 -14.59
C ASN A 157 -1.98 5.16 -16.07
N ARG A 158 -3.02 5.49 -16.85
CA ARG A 158 -3.16 5.10 -18.25
C ARG A 158 -2.41 6.10 -19.17
N VAL A 159 -1.24 5.71 -19.67
CA VAL A 159 -0.47 6.50 -20.66
C VAL A 159 -1.00 6.33 -22.10
N VAL A 160 -1.65 5.19 -22.37
CA VAL A 160 -2.46 4.96 -23.56
C VAL A 160 -3.84 4.53 -23.08
N ASP A 161 -4.88 5.25 -23.50
CA ASP A 161 -6.27 4.90 -23.19
C ASP A 161 -7.15 5.08 -24.44
N THR A 162 -7.26 4.02 -25.24
CA THR A 162 -8.09 3.97 -26.46
C THR A 162 -9.06 2.81 -26.37
N ALA A 163 -10.17 2.80 -27.13
CA ALA A 163 -11.14 1.70 -27.08
C ALA A 163 -10.51 0.29 -27.20
N ASP A 164 -9.44 0.14 -27.99
CA ASP A 164 -8.79 -1.15 -28.27
C ASP A 164 -7.58 -1.46 -27.40
N THR A 165 -6.96 -0.45 -26.77
CA THR A 165 -5.66 -0.62 -26.11
C THR A 165 -5.55 0.28 -24.89
N THR A 166 -5.14 -0.32 -23.78
CA THR A 166 -4.84 0.36 -22.52
C THR A 166 -3.43 0.01 -22.08
N VAL A 167 -2.60 1.01 -21.80
CA VAL A 167 -1.24 0.81 -21.27
C VAL A 167 -1.08 1.62 -19.99
N LEU A 168 -0.68 0.93 -18.91
CA LEU A 168 -0.35 1.56 -17.63
C LEU A 168 1.14 1.91 -17.59
N GLU A 169 1.50 3.03 -16.96
CA GLU A 169 2.89 3.47 -16.79
C GLU A 169 3.19 3.83 -15.33
N ARG A 170 4.30 3.28 -14.82
CA ARG A 170 4.84 3.57 -13.48
C ARG A 170 5.22 5.05 -13.33
N THR A 171 5.15 5.56 -12.09
CA THR A 171 5.59 6.91 -11.76
C THR A 171 7.07 7.18 -12.09
N HIS A 172 7.42 8.46 -12.22
CA HIS A 172 8.80 8.93 -12.41
C HIS A 172 9.61 8.78 -11.12
N ILE A 173 10.77 8.11 -11.20
CA ILE A 173 11.72 7.95 -10.09
C ILE A 173 13.05 8.66 -10.41
N PRO A 174 13.40 9.76 -9.73
CA PRO A 174 14.62 10.53 -10.00
C PRO A 174 15.89 9.74 -9.62
N GLN A 175 17.07 10.19 -10.06
CA GLN A 175 18.37 9.60 -9.69
C GLN A 175 18.85 10.09 -8.33
N ASP A 176 18.09 9.74 -7.30
CA ASP A 176 18.35 10.04 -5.89
C ASP A 176 17.87 8.86 -5.00
N ALA A 177 17.70 9.12 -3.72
CA ALA A 177 17.20 8.20 -2.70
C ALA A 177 15.82 7.58 -2.96
N HIS A 178 15.05 8.09 -3.93
CA HIS A 178 13.81 7.44 -4.34
C HIS A 178 14.07 6.24 -5.27
N THR A 179 15.31 6.05 -5.73
CA THR A 179 15.70 4.84 -6.45
C THR A 179 15.89 3.67 -5.50
N TRP A 180 15.64 2.46 -5.97
CA TRP A 180 15.92 1.23 -5.24
C TRP A 180 16.46 0.15 -6.18
N ALA A 181 17.19 -0.81 -5.62
CA ALA A 181 17.60 -2.03 -6.32
C ALA A 181 17.32 -3.28 -5.50
N LYS A 182 16.90 -4.36 -6.17
CA LYS A 182 16.73 -5.71 -5.61
C LYS A 182 17.82 -6.63 -6.14
N GLU A 183 18.16 -7.67 -5.38
CA GLU A 183 19.11 -8.71 -5.82
C GLU A 183 18.49 -10.10 -5.91
N TYR A 184 19.11 -10.93 -6.73
CA TYR A 184 18.98 -12.38 -6.72
C TYR A 184 20.38 -12.99 -6.71
N ARG A 185 20.64 -13.95 -5.82
CA ARG A 185 21.95 -14.60 -5.63
C ARG A 185 21.96 -16.08 -5.99
N GLY A 186 20.81 -16.74 -5.98
CA GLY A 186 20.66 -18.15 -6.32
C GLY A 186 19.74 -18.89 -5.35
N TYR A 187 19.30 -20.08 -5.75
CA TYR A 187 18.33 -20.89 -5.00
C TYR A 187 18.63 -21.06 -3.50
N GLU A 188 19.89 -21.25 -3.11
CA GLU A 188 20.27 -21.46 -1.70
C GLU A 188 20.07 -20.21 -0.82
N PHE A 189 20.00 -19.02 -1.42
CA PHE A 189 19.74 -17.76 -0.72
C PHE A 189 18.28 -17.33 -0.86
N ASP A 190 17.76 -17.40 -2.08
CA ASP A 190 16.47 -16.81 -2.42
C ASP A 190 15.30 -17.83 -2.36
N GLY A 191 15.58 -19.14 -2.29
CA GLY A 191 14.56 -20.18 -2.20
C GLY A 191 13.82 -20.51 -3.49
N TYR A 192 14.12 -19.83 -4.61
CA TYR A 192 13.54 -20.09 -5.92
C TYR A 192 14.58 -20.00 -7.05
N TYR A 193 14.22 -20.51 -8.23
CA TYR A 193 15.03 -20.41 -9.43
C TYR A 193 14.62 -19.18 -10.26
N ILE A 194 15.53 -18.22 -10.47
CA ILE A 194 15.24 -17.01 -11.25
C ILE A 194 14.81 -17.28 -12.71
N ASP A 195 15.25 -18.39 -13.31
CA ASP A 195 14.85 -18.81 -14.65
C ASP A 195 13.40 -19.35 -14.71
N GLU A 196 12.73 -19.57 -13.57
CA GLU A 196 11.31 -19.90 -13.50
C GLU A 196 10.40 -18.66 -13.58
N VAL A 197 10.89 -17.50 -13.14
CA VAL A 197 10.11 -16.25 -13.01
C VAL A 197 10.62 -15.11 -13.89
N THR A 198 11.77 -15.27 -14.54
CA THR A 198 12.32 -14.29 -15.48
C THR A 198 12.91 -14.97 -16.73
N PRO A 199 13.20 -14.22 -17.80
CA PRO A 199 14.01 -14.68 -18.92
C PRO A 199 15.53 -14.76 -18.62
N LEU A 200 15.96 -14.62 -17.37
CA LEU A 200 17.37 -14.67 -17.00
C LEU A 200 17.79 -16.11 -16.70
N ALA A 201 19.03 -16.46 -17.05
CA ALA A 201 19.64 -17.72 -16.65
C ALA A 201 20.03 -17.69 -15.16
N GLN A 202 20.33 -18.85 -14.57
CA GLN A 202 20.92 -18.86 -13.23
C GLN A 202 22.28 -18.14 -13.24
N PRO A 203 22.59 -17.28 -12.25
CA PRO A 203 23.89 -16.64 -12.18
C PRO A 203 24.99 -17.69 -11.93
N PRO A 204 26.20 -17.49 -12.48
CA PRO A 204 27.35 -18.31 -12.10
C PRO A 204 27.68 -18.19 -10.60
N VAL A 205 28.42 -19.16 -10.07
CA VAL A 205 28.76 -19.21 -8.64
C VAL A 205 29.47 -17.93 -8.18
N GLY A 206 28.94 -17.31 -7.13
CA GLY A 206 29.45 -16.06 -6.56
C GLY A 206 29.18 -14.82 -7.42
N LYS A 207 28.16 -14.87 -8.26
CA LYS A 207 27.54 -13.73 -8.96
C LYS A 207 26.05 -13.74 -8.65
N GLY A 208 25.39 -12.61 -8.89
CA GLY A 208 23.95 -12.42 -8.78
C GLY A 208 23.39 -11.60 -9.94
N HIS A 209 22.12 -11.24 -9.83
CA HIS A 209 21.42 -10.31 -10.71
C HIS A 209 20.91 -9.13 -9.90
N LEU A 210 21.08 -7.91 -10.40
CA LEU A 210 20.50 -6.72 -9.79
C LEU A 210 19.38 -6.16 -10.67
N PHE A 211 18.34 -5.66 -10.01
CA PHE A 211 17.14 -5.08 -10.61
C PHE A 211 16.93 -3.67 -10.02
N GLY A 212 17.35 -2.63 -10.74
CA GLY A 212 17.31 -1.24 -10.30
C GLY A 212 16.19 -0.43 -10.95
N ASN A 213 15.61 0.52 -10.23
CA ASN A 213 14.49 1.33 -10.70
C ASN A 213 14.84 2.82 -10.76
N VAL A 214 14.78 3.41 -11.97
CA VAL A 214 15.24 4.79 -12.19
C VAL A 214 14.56 5.44 -13.40
N SER A 215 14.60 6.77 -13.47
CA SER A 215 14.20 7.56 -14.63
C SER A 215 15.21 8.68 -14.85
N TYR A 216 15.93 8.66 -15.98
CA TYR A 216 16.97 9.65 -16.27
C TYR A 216 16.46 11.07 -16.49
N SER A 217 15.16 11.24 -16.76
CA SER A 217 14.58 12.57 -16.94
C SER A 217 13.07 12.56 -16.70
N VAL A 218 12.54 13.72 -16.33
CA VAL A 218 11.09 13.93 -16.22
C VAL A 218 10.46 13.77 -17.61
N GLY A 219 9.49 12.86 -17.72
CA GLY A 219 8.83 12.52 -18.99
C GLY A 219 9.62 11.58 -19.90
N GLY A 220 10.80 11.11 -19.46
CA GLY A 220 11.47 9.96 -20.05
C GLY A 220 10.85 8.64 -19.58
N ASP A 221 11.40 7.53 -20.04
CA ASP A 221 10.93 6.20 -19.65
C ASP A 221 11.19 5.93 -18.16
N PRO A 222 10.19 5.39 -17.41
CA PRO A 222 10.42 4.84 -16.09
C PRO A 222 11.04 3.45 -16.24
N LEU A 223 12.32 3.30 -15.95
CA LEU A 223 13.08 2.10 -16.29
C LEU A 223 13.18 1.12 -15.13
N LEU A 224 13.02 -0.16 -15.44
CA LEU A 224 13.65 -1.29 -14.76
C LEU A 224 14.98 -1.57 -15.48
N ARG A 225 16.08 -1.42 -14.76
CA ARG A 225 17.44 -1.73 -15.22
C ARG A 225 17.87 -3.06 -14.63
N VAL A 226 18.31 -3.98 -15.48
CA VAL A 226 18.77 -5.31 -15.07
C VAL A 226 20.27 -5.40 -15.34
N LEU A 227 21.03 -5.75 -14.29
CA LEU A 227 22.45 -6.06 -14.38
C LEU A 227 22.66 -7.53 -14.01
N PRO A 228 22.67 -8.45 -15.00
CA PRO A 228 22.87 -9.86 -14.76
C PRO A 228 24.34 -10.17 -14.48
N ASN A 229 24.61 -11.35 -13.90
CA ASN A 229 25.94 -11.90 -13.69
C ASN A 229 26.94 -10.95 -13.02
N THR A 230 26.45 -10.11 -12.13
CA THR A 230 27.26 -9.12 -11.42
C THR A 230 27.75 -9.67 -10.09
N VAL A 231 28.86 -9.14 -9.64
CA VAL A 231 29.40 -9.37 -8.29
C VAL A 231 29.11 -8.22 -7.35
N PHE A 232 28.56 -7.12 -7.89
CA PHE A 232 28.16 -5.98 -7.10
C PHE A 232 26.84 -6.29 -6.38
N ARG A 233 26.68 -5.73 -5.20
CA ARG A 233 25.46 -5.78 -4.38
C ARG A 233 24.59 -4.52 -4.61
N PRO A 234 23.31 -4.50 -4.24
CA PRO A 234 22.42 -3.35 -4.44
C PRO A 234 22.98 -2.03 -3.91
N TRP A 235 23.56 -2.02 -2.71
CA TRP A 235 24.15 -0.82 -2.11
C TRP A 235 25.39 -0.30 -2.83
N GLU A 236 26.03 -1.10 -3.68
CA GLU A 236 27.18 -0.68 -4.50
C GLU A 236 26.76 -0.03 -5.82
N TRP A 237 25.44 0.10 -6.05
CA TRP A 237 24.86 0.67 -7.25
C TRP A 237 23.74 1.70 -6.97
N ALA A 238 22.82 1.37 -6.06
CA ALA A 238 21.71 2.24 -5.63
C ALA A 238 22.11 3.19 -4.49
N SER A 239 22.97 2.75 -3.56
CA SER A 239 23.43 3.55 -2.42
C SER A 239 24.87 4.03 -2.60
N ILE A 240 25.09 4.85 -3.63
CA ILE A 240 26.39 5.42 -3.96
C ILE A 240 26.26 6.91 -4.22
N GLU A 241 27.34 7.66 -4.08
CA GLU A 241 27.41 9.07 -4.49
C GLU A 241 26.91 9.29 -5.95
N ARG A 242 26.22 10.40 -6.21
CA ARG A 242 25.61 10.69 -7.52
C ARG A 242 26.52 10.44 -8.75
N PRO A 243 25.98 9.92 -9.87
CA PRO A 243 24.60 9.43 -10.00
C PRO A 243 24.42 8.02 -9.43
N VAL A 244 23.34 7.82 -8.67
CA VAL A 244 22.83 6.49 -8.31
C VAL A 244 22.23 5.78 -9.52
N LEU A 245 22.27 4.45 -9.49
CA LEU A 245 21.78 3.58 -10.56
C LEU A 245 22.27 3.98 -11.97
N GLY A 246 23.52 4.47 -12.05
CA GLY A 246 24.19 4.82 -13.31
C GLY A 246 24.92 3.64 -13.95
N GLU A 247 25.90 3.94 -14.80
CA GLU A 247 26.79 2.94 -15.41
C GLU A 247 27.95 2.51 -14.48
N GLN A 248 28.17 3.25 -13.38
CA GLN A 248 29.26 3.02 -12.44
C GLN A 248 28.77 2.44 -11.11
N CYS A 249 29.58 1.53 -10.56
CA CYS A 249 29.38 0.86 -9.28
C CYS A 249 30.58 1.15 -8.36
N ASN A 250 30.40 0.96 -7.05
CA ASN A 250 31.51 0.97 -6.09
C ASN A 250 32.05 -0.45 -5.89
N ALA A 251 33.38 -0.62 -5.91
CA ALA A 251 34.02 -1.91 -5.60
C ALA A 251 34.18 -2.11 -4.09
N GLY A 252 33.11 -2.50 -3.40
CA GLY A 252 33.03 -2.49 -1.94
C GLY A 252 32.43 -1.20 -1.40
N ILE A 253 31.90 -1.24 -0.17
CA ILE A 253 31.50 -0.05 0.58
C ILE A 253 32.75 0.85 0.77
N GLY A 254 32.70 2.06 0.22
CA GLY A 254 33.84 2.99 0.18
C GLY A 254 34.93 2.69 -0.84
N GLY A 255 34.70 1.72 -1.72
CA GLY A 255 35.58 1.42 -2.84
C GLY A 255 35.60 2.50 -3.93
N SER A 256 36.57 2.40 -4.83
CA SER A 256 36.64 3.28 -6.01
C SER A 256 35.49 3.00 -6.98
N ARG A 257 35.07 4.04 -7.71
CA ARG A 257 34.15 3.92 -8.84
C ARG A 257 34.75 3.09 -9.96
N VAL A 258 34.01 2.08 -10.38
CA VAL A 258 34.34 1.20 -11.50
C VAL A 258 33.16 1.09 -12.45
N ASN A 259 33.39 0.64 -13.68
CA ASN A 259 32.29 0.29 -14.57
C ASN A 259 31.52 -0.89 -13.96
N CYS A 260 30.19 -0.80 -13.90
CA CYS A 260 29.37 -1.93 -13.45
C CYS A 260 29.45 -3.09 -14.46
N GLU A 261 29.46 -2.76 -15.76
CA GLU A 261 29.53 -3.78 -16.81
C GLU A 261 30.94 -4.40 -16.88
N ALA A 262 30.96 -5.70 -17.11
CA ALA A 262 32.17 -6.49 -17.27
C ALA A 262 32.03 -7.40 -18.49
N SER A 263 33.07 -7.44 -19.33
CA SER A 263 33.14 -8.37 -20.46
C SER A 263 33.60 -9.75 -19.99
N ALA A 264 33.21 -10.80 -20.72
CA ALA A 264 33.70 -12.15 -20.58
C ALA A 264 35.22 -12.17 -20.88
N GLY A 265 36.02 -11.98 -19.83
CA GLY A 265 37.48 -11.86 -19.90
C GLY A 265 38.07 -10.71 -19.08
N ASP A 266 37.25 -9.79 -18.57
CA ASP A 266 37.68 -8.83 -17.54
C ASP A 266 38.03 -9.58 -16.25
N SER A 267 39.05 -9.07 -15.53
CA SER A 267 39.83 -9.76 -14.49
C SER A 267 39.03 -10.75 -13.64
N ALA A 268 39.41 -12.03 -13.74
CA ALA A 268 38.71 -13.10 -13.05
C ALA A 268 38.99 -13.09 -11.54
N TRP A 269 40.01 -12.37 -11.09
CA TRP A 269 40.46 -12.36 -9.69
C TRP A 269 39.91 -11.16 -8.93
N ARG A 270 39.39 -11.44 -7.74
CA ARG A 270 38.93 -10.41 -6.79
C ARG A 270 39.30 -10.84 -5.38
N VAL A 271 39.52 -9.86 -4.49
CA VAL A 271 39.61 -10.13 -3.05
C VAL A 271 38.36 -10.89 -2.63
N VAL A 272 38.54 -11.95 -1.84
CA VAL A 272 37.42 -12.76 -1.35
C VAL A 272 36.48 -11.88 -0.54
N GLU A 273 35.21 -11.89 -0.92
CA GLU A 273 34.17 -11.04 -0.36
C GLU A 273 33.88 -11.43 1.09
N SER A 274 33.48 -10.46 1.91
CA SER A 274 33.26 -10.66 3.35
C SER A 274 32.20 -11.69 3.68
N GLU A 275 31.22 -11.89 2.79
CA GLU A 275 30.18 -12.91 2.89
C GLU A 275 30.70 -14.36 2.90
N PHE A 276 31.92 -14.57 2.41
CA PHE A 276 32.58 -15.87 2.53
C PHE A 276 33.18 -16.09 3.91
N PHE A 277 33.12 -15.13 4.83
CA PHE A 277 33.86 -15.18 6.09
C PHE A 277 32.97 -15.01 7.33
N GLU A 278 33.38 -15.66 8.42
CA GLU A 278 32.78 -15.54 9.75
C GLU A 278 33.91 -15.47 10.80
N ASP A 279 33.74 -14.67 11.85
CA ASP A 279 34.67 -14.57 13.00
C ASP A 279 36.14 -14.29 12.62
N LEU A 280 36.39 -13.46 11.60
CA LEU A 280 37.75 -13.20 11.14
C LEU A 280 38.50 -12.25 12.08
N THR A 281 39.66 -12.70 12.56
CA THR A 281 40.50 -11.96 13.49
C THR A 281 41.92 -11.85 12.98
N LEU A 282 42.47 -10.64 13.04
CA LEU A 282 43.83 -10.31 12.64
C LEU A 282 44.68 -9.95 13.87
N ASN A 283 45.89 -10.49 13.91
CA ASN A 283 46.93 -10.12 14.87
C ASN A 283 48.26 -9.90 14.17
N TYR A 284 49.03 -8.93 14.69
CA TYR A 284 50.39 -8.63 14.23
C TYR A 284 51.43 -8.96 15.30
N TYR A 285 52.62 -9.40 14.87
CA TYR A 285 53.73 -9.75 15.75
C TYR A 285 55.07 -9.26 15.17
N GLU A 286 55.92 -8.63 15.98
CA GLU A 286 57.31 -8.38 15.61
C GLU A 286 58.02 -9.70 15.32
N ALA A 287 58.54 -9.85 14.10
CA ALA A 287 59.12 -11.07 13.59
C ALA A 287 60.34 -10.77 12.71
N GLY A 288 61.53 -10.80 13.31
CA GLY A 288 62.79 -10.55 12.60
C GLY A 288 63.26 -11.70 11.69
N GLY A 289 64.20 -11.35 10.80
CA GLY A 289 64.95 -12.30 9.97
C GLY A 289 64.46 -12.38 8.53
N SER A 290 64.99 -13.31 7.73
CA SER A 290 64.62 -13.46 6.33
C SER A 290 63.20 -14.00 6.15
N SER A 291 62.49 -13.58 5.09
CA SER A 291 61.17 -14.13 4.74
C SER A 291 61.22 -15.64 4.52
N PRO A 292 60.26 -16.41 5.08
CA PRO A 292 60.26 -17.86 5.01
C PRO A 292 60.19 -18.34 3.56
N SER A 293 61.03 -19.32 3.20
CA SER A 293 61.15 -19.82 1.82
C SER A 293 60.23 -21.01 1.51
N ASN A 294 59.52 -21.53 2.51
CA ASN A 294 58.59 -22.65 2.41
C ASN A 294 57.69 -22.73 3.66
N ALA A 295 56.63 -23.54 3.60
CA ALA A 295 55.66 -23.75 4.68
C ALA A 295 56.31 -24.14 6.03
N SER A 296 57.35 -24.99 6.03
CA SER A 296 57.99 -25.44 7.28
C SER A 296 58.79 -24.33 7.97
N GLU A 297 59.42 -23.45 7.19
CA GLU A 297 60.05 -22.24 7.73
C GLU A 297 59.01 -21.24 8.23
N PHE A 298 57.87 -21.13 7.54
CA PHE A 298 56.74 -20.31 7.98
C PHE A 298 56.19 -20.81 9.33
N ASP A 299 55.93 -22.11 9.46
CA ASP A 299 55.51 -22.73 10.73
C ASP A 299 56.50 -22.49 11.86
N SER A 300 57.81 -22.56 11.56
CA SER A 300 58.86 -22.28 12.54
C SER A 300 58.84 -20.81 12.99
N LYS A 301 58.57 -19.87 12.08
CA LYS A 301 58.40 -18.45 12.40
C LYS A 301 57.17 -18.21 13.26
N VAL A 302 56.00 -18.71 12.86
CA VAL A 302 54.76 -18.59 13.64
C VAL A 302 54.98 -19.15 15.05
N SER A 303 55.53 -20.35 15.18
CA SER A 303 55.82 -20.97 16.48
C SER A 303 56.81 -20.18 17.35
N THR A 304 57.69 -19.37 16.74
CA THR A 304 58.69 -18.59 17.47
C THR A 304 58.17 -17.22 17.87
N TYR A 305 57.43 -16.56 16.97
CA TYR A 305 57.09 -15.16 17.08
C TYR A 305 55.65 -14.89 17.53
N GLU A 306 54.72 -15.83 17.35
CA GLU A 306 53.32 -15.72 17.78
C GLU A 306 53.19 -15.86 19.31
N THR A 307 53.72 -14.88 20.03
CA THR A 307 53.71 -14.83 21.50
C THR A 307 53.24 -13.46 21.98
N ASN A 308 52.69 -13.40 23.18
CA ASN A 308 52.23 -12.13 23.76
C ASN A 308 53.35 -11.08 23.91
N GLY A 309 54.62 -11.49 23.97
CA GLY A 309 55.76 -10.58 24.08
C GLY A 309 56.14 -9.87 22.78
N ASN A 310 55.75 -10.43 21.62
CA ASN A 310 56.04 -9.85 20.31
C ASN A 310 54.81 -9.23 19.65
N ARG A 311 53.63 -9.32 20.28
CA ARG A 311 52.38 -8.83 19.69
C ARG A 311 52.40 -7.31 19.58
N ILE A 312 52.01 -6.78 18.44
CA ILE A 312 51.92 -5.35 18.14
C ILE A 312 50.52 -4.98 17.63
N GLY A 313 50.13 -3.72 17.77
CA GLY A 313 48.81 -3.23 17.36
C GLY A 313 47.66 -3.73 18.23
N GLN A 314 46.45 -3.68 17.67
CA GLN A 314 45.22 -4.13 18.33
C GLN A 314 45.16 -5.66 18.38
N VAL A 315 44.76 -6.20 19.54
CA VAL A 315 44.60 -7.65 19.76
C VAL A 315 43.29 -8.12 19.14
N ASN A 316 43.34 -9.21 18.35
CA ASN A 316 42.18 -9.81 17.68
C ASN A 316 41.35 -8.75 16.96
N ARG A 317 42.01 -7.92 16.15
CA ARG A 317 41.31 -6.93 15.33
C ARG A 317 40.32 -7.67 14.43
N SER A 318 39.03 -7.38 14.59
CA SER A 318 38.00 -7.88 13.67
C SER A 318 38.26 -7.32 12.28
N ILE A 319 38.19 -8.17 11.27
CA ILE A 319 38.30 -7.79 9.86
C ILE A 319 37.26 -8.57 9.05
N ASP A 320 36.75 -7.97 7.99
CA ASP A 320 35.68 -8.60 7.20
C ASP A 320 36.23 -9.29 5.95
N THR A 321 37.41 -8.87 5.48
CA THR A 321 38.11 -9.45 4.32
C THR A 321 39.58 -9.64 4.65
N ILE A 322 40.23 -10.55 3.93
CA ILE A 322 41.69 -10.72 3.99
C ILE A 322 42.30 -9.78 2.95
N ASP A 323 42.42 -8.52 3.34
CA ASP A 323 43.11 -7.47 2.61
C ASP A 323 43.65 -6.46 3.63
N GLY A 324 44.96 -6.28 3.70
CA GLY A 324 45.55 -5.54 4.81
C GLY A 324 47.04 -5.24 4.69
N GLY A 325 47.53 -4.57 5.72
CA GLY A 325 48.89 -4.05 5.89
C GLY A 325 48.90 -3.04 7.04
N LEU A 326 50.06 -2.74 7.63
CA LEU A 326 50.17 -1.75 8.69
C LEU A 326 50.19 -0.31 8.14
N ASN A 327 50.58 -0.12 6.87
CA ASN A 327 50.62 1.17 6.16
C ASN A 327 51.36 2.29 6.92
N ASP A 328 52.26 1.92 7.84
CA ASP A 328 52.99 2.82 8.73
C ASP A 328 54.52 2.76 8.53
N GLY A 329 54.97 1.95 7.57
CA GLY A 329 56.39 1.73 7.26
C GLY A 329 57.10 0.79 8.23
N GLN A 330 56.36 -0.04 8.99
CA GLN A 330 56.90 -1.05 9.87
C GLN A 330 57.38 -2.28 9.09
N ASP A 331 58.68 -2.58 9.20
CA ASP A 331 59.32 -3.78 8.63
C ASP A 331 59.44 -4.90 9.67
N TYR A 332 59.70 -6.14 9.22
CA TYR A 332 59.99 -7.31 10.08
C TYR A 332 58.85 -7.71 11.02
N TYR A 333 57.68 -8.01 10.45
CA TYR A 333 56.52 -8.44 11.22
C TYR A 333 55.77 -9.61 10.57
N LEU A 334 54.95 -10.27 11.38
CA LEU A 334 54.10 -11.39 11.03
C LEU A 334 52.64 -10.99 11.23
N SER A 335 51.82 -11.15 10.19
CA SER A 335 50.36 -11.08 10.26
C SER A 335 49.79 -12.49 10.34
N VAL A 336 48.86 -12.70 11.27
CA VAL A 336 48.12 -13.95 11.38
C VAL A 336 46.64 -13.65 11.45
N VAL A 337 45.94 -14.16 10.45
CA VAL A 337 44.50 -14.06 10.31
C VAL A 337 43.87 -15.44 10.54
N ARG A 338 42.85 -15.51 11.40
CA ARG A 338 42.08 -16.74 11.64
C ARG A 338 40.60 -16.45 11.70
N GLY A 339 39.80 -17.37 11.19
CA GLY A 339 38.35 -17.29 11.20
C GLY A 339 37.76 -18.52 10.52
N LYS A 340 36.56 -18.35 9.98
CA LYS A 340 35.83 -19.35 9.23
C LYS A 340 35.55 -18.84 7.81
N MET A 341 35.50 -19.75 6.86
CA MET A 341 35.05 -19.49 5.49
C MET A 341 33.76 -20.28 5.19
N LYS A 342 32.69 -19.58 4.83
CA LYS A 342 31.39 -20.13 4.41
C LYS A 342 31.41 -20.40 2.91
N ILE A 343 31.13 -21.64 2.52
CA ILE A 343 30.99 -22.07 1.13
C ILE A 343 29.50 -22.28 0.86
N PRO A 344 28.86 -21.44 0.04
CA PRO A 344 27.41 -21.48 -0.13
C PRO A 344 26.97 -22.65 -1.01
N VAL A 345 27.71 -22.93 -2.08
CA VAL A 345 27.37 -23.99 -3.04
C VAL A 345 28.54 -24.93 -3.19
N SER A 346 28.25 -26.24 -3.20
CA SER A 346 29.26 -27.27 -3.44
C SER A 346 29.85 -27.09 -4.84
N GLY A 347 31.16 -26.92 -4.94
CA GLY A 347 31.78 -26.65 -6.23
C GLY A 347 33.30 -26.47 -6.21
N ASN A 348 33.84 -26.11 -7.37
CA ASN A 348 35.26 -25.77 -7.51
C ASN A 348 35.46 -24.28 -7.22
N TYR A 349 36.21 -24.00 -6.16
CA TYR A 349 36.64 -22.64 -5.82
C TYR A 349 38.13 -22.51 -6.08
N THR A 350 38.52 -21.47 -6.81
CA THR A 350 39.94 -21.19 -7.06
C THR A 350 40.34 -19.96 -6.26
N PHE A 351 41.36 -20.09 -5.41
CA PHE A 351 41.91 -18.99 -4.63
C PHE A 351 43.34 -18.67 -5.07
N ALA A 352 43.76 -17.43 -4.90
CA ALA A 352 45.14 -16.96 -5.07
C ALA A 352 45.57 -16.15 -3.84
N VAL A 353 46.83 -16.26 -3.45
CA VAL A 353 47.42 -15.46 -2.37
C VAL A 353 48.29 -14.35 -2.95
N ASP A 354 48.27 -13.20 -2.29
CA ASP A 354 49.10 -12.07 -2.65
C ASP A 354 49.67 -11.39 -1.41
N GLY A 355 50.90 -10.87 -1.52
CA GLY A 355 51.50 -10.01 -0.51
C GLY A 355 52.93 -9.60 -0.84
N ASP A 356 53.39 -8.53 -0.17
CA ASP A 356 54.80 -8.15 -0.11
C ASP A 356 55.46 -9.14 0.87
N ASP A 357 56.38 -9.93 0.38
CA ASP A 357 56.98 -11.11 0.98
C ASP A 357 56.01 -12.27 1.29
N ALA A 358 56.48 -13.24 2.08
CA ALA A 358 55.89 -14.58 2.13
C ALA A 358 54.45 -14.58 2.66
N VAL A 359 53.56 -15.21 1.91
CA VAL A 359 52.13 -15.40 2.23
C VAL A 359 51.70 -16.85 2.09
N GLU A 360 50.79 -17.32 2.95
CA GLU A 360 50.12 -18.61 2.81
C GLU A 360 48.65 -18.58 3.27
N PHE A 361 47.82 -19.38 2.62
CA PHE A 361 46.40 -19.60 2.91
C PHE A 361 46.13 -21.08 3.18
N ILE A 362 45.36 -21.33 4.23
CA ILE A 362 45.00 -22.65 4.74
C ILE A 362 43.48 -22.69 4.90
N ILE A 363 42.84 -23.72 4.34
CA ILE A 363 41.40 -23.97 4.48
C ILE A 363 41.14 -25.42 4.89
N GLY A 364 40.57 -25.61 6.07
CA GLY A 364 40.31 -26.91 6.67
C GLY A 364 41.52 -27.85 6.63
N THR A 365 41.36 -28.99 5.96
CA THR A 365 42.43 -30.00 5.78
C THR A 365 43.02 -30.01 4.36
N ARG A 366 42.73 -28.99 3.56
CA ARG A 366 43.18 -28.92 2.15
C ARG A 366 44.67 -28.57 2.06
N PRO A 367 45.35 -28.91 0.96
CA PRO A 367 46.73 -28.50 0.73
C PRO A 367 46.90 -26.98 0.82
N ARG A 368 47.95 -26.52 1.52
CA ARG A 368 48.25 -25.09 1.66
C ARG A 368 48.52 -24.42 0.32
N LEU A 369 47.99 -23.22 0.15
CA LEU A 369 48.32 -22.30 -0.93
C LEU A 369 49.36 -21.31 -0.41
N GLY A 370 50.44 -21.04 -1.13
CA GLY A 370 51.45 -20.09 -0.65
C GLY A 370 52.39 -19.56 -1.72
N TRP A 371 52.92 -18.37 -1.46
CA TRP A 371 53.99 -17.72 -2.21
C TRP A 371 55.06 -17.34 -1.19
N TYR A 372 56.25 -17.92 -1.34
CA TYR A 372 57.29 -17.88 -0.31
C TYR A 372 58.55 -17.16 -0.79
N GLY A 373 59.38 -16.74 0.17
CA GLY A 373 60.59 -15.96 -0.05
C GLY A 373 60.32 -14.46 -0.02
N ALA A 374 61.34 -13.67 -0.35
CA ALA A 374 61.20 -12.23 -0.45
C ALA A 374 60.76 -11.83 -1.87
N HIS A 375 59.66 -11.07 -1.99
CA HIS A 375 59.05 -10.64 -3.25
C HIS A 375 58.12 -9.46 -3.02
N SER A 376 57.78 -8.67 -4.04
CA SER A 376 56.73 -7.66 -3.91
C SER A 376 55.34 -8.24 -4.14
N ALA A 377 54.30 -7.57 -3.63
CA ALA A 377 52.91 -7.90 -3.93
C ALA A 377 52.62 -7.87 -5.45
N CYS A 378 51.64 -8.66 -5.88
CA CYS A 378 51.18 -8.75 -7.25
C CYS A 378 50.61 -7.39 -7.71
N GLY A 379 50.80 -7.11 -9.00
CA GLY A 379 50.24 -5.91 -9.65
C GLY A 379 49.22 -6.22 -10.75
N ASP A 380 48.95 -7.50 -11.03
CA ASP A 380 48.03 -7.94 -12.09
C ASP A 380 47.56 -9.40 -11.93
N ASP A 381 46.51 -9.76 -12.67
CA ASP A 381 45.95 -11.12 -12.76
C ASP A 381 46.97 -12.19 -13.19
N SER A 382 47.95 -11.84 -14.03
CA SER A 382 48.94 -12.81 -14.51
C SER A 382 49.84 -13.31 -13.38
N CYS A 383 50.10 -12.47 -12.39
CA CYS A 383 50.80 -12.85 -11.17
C CYS A 383 49.96 -13.81 -10.32
N LEU A 384 48.71 -13.45 -10.04
CA LEU A 384 47.77 -14.26 -9.25
C LEU A 384 47.55 -15.66 -9.86
N GLU A 385 47.53 -15.77 -11.19
CA GLU A 385 47.43 -17.04 -11.90
C GLU A 385 48.56 -18.04 -11.58
N ASN A 386 49.74 -17.56 -11.16
CA ASN A 386 50.88 -18.40 -10.77
C ASN A 386 50.87 -18.79 -9.28
N HIS A 387 50.04 -18.12 -8.47
CA HIS A 387 49.98 -18.26 -7.01
C HIS A 387 48.60 -18.71 -6.55
N LYS A 388 48.00 -19.66 -7.29
CA LYS A 388 46.63 -20.15 -7.08
C LYS A 388 46.53 -21.63 -6.75
N ALA A 389 45.39 -22.01 -6.16
CA ALA A 389 44.94 -23.38 -6.03
C ALA A 389 43.41 -23.48 -6.24
N THR A 390 42.96 -24.57 -6.87
CA THR A 390 41.53 -24.91 -6.98
C THR A 390 41.20 -26.02 -6.00
N TYR A 391 40.17 -25.83 -5.20
CA TYR A 391 39.64 -26.82 -4.26
C TYR A 391 38.19 -27.15 -4.61
N TRP A 392 37.86 -28.44 -4.58
CA TRP A 392 36.47 -28.84 -4.41
C TRP A 392 36.08 -28.62 -2.95
N LEU A 393 35.04 -27.82 -2.72
CA LEU A 393 34.49 -27.55 -1.41
C LEU A 393 33.01 -27.88 -1.45
N ASP A 394 32.57 -28.72 -0.51
CA ASP A 394 31.15 -28.96 -0.29
C ASP A 394 30.55 -27.74 0.44
N ALA A 395 29.27 -27.47 0.25
CA ALA A 395 28.57 -26.40 0.96
C ALA A 395 28.71 -26.58 2.48
N GLY A 396 29.00 -25.48 3.19
CA GLY A 396 29.26 -25.46 4.63
C GLY A 396 30.44 -24.60 5.03
N THR A 397 30.80 -24.62 6.31
CA THR A 397 31.80 -23.73 6.90
C THR A 397 33.14 -24.44 7.18
N TYR A 398 34.25 -23.78 6.87
CA TYR A 398 35.61 -24.31 7.00
C TYR A 398 36.46 -23.38 7.86
N ASP A 399 37.23 -23.91 8.82
CA ASP A 399 38.21 -23.10 9.53
C ASP A 399 39.33 -22.66 8.56
N ILE A 400 39.73 -21.40 8.64
CA ILE A 400 40.78 -20.83 7.79
C ILE A 400 41.89 -20.18 8.60
N GLU A 401 43.07 -20.14 8.01
CA GLU A 401 44.20 -19.37 8.49
C GLU A 401 44.96 -18.75 7.31
N PHE A 402 45.21 -17.45 7.38
CA PHE A 402 46.05 -16.73 6.44
C PHE A 402 47.22 -16.11 7.18
N ARG A 403 48.42 -16.26 6.64
CA ARG A 403 49.66 -15.80 7.26
C ARG A 403 50.47 -15.00 6.28
N HIS A 404 51.03 -13.90 6.75
CA HIS A 404 51.90 -13.01 5.98
C HIS A 404 53.12 -12.65 6.82
N HIS A 405 54.31 -12.61 6.23
CA HIS A 405 55.52 -12.14 6.88
C HIS A 405 56.19 -11.09 6.02
N GLU A 406 56.27 -9.87 6.57
CA GLU A 406 56.98 -8.75 5.97
C GLU A 406 58.43 -8.69 6.46
N GLN A 407 59.40 -8.61 5.54
CA GLN A 407 60.80 -8.41 5.89
C GLN A 407 61.24 -6.95 5.76
N THR A 408 61.11 -6.36 4.58
CA THR A 408 61.43 -4.96 4.28
C THR A 408 60.73 -4.52 2.99
N GLY A 409 60.03 -3.39 2.96
CA GLY A 409 59.42 -2.90 1.72
C GLY A 409 58.11 -2.18 1.87
N GLY A 410 57.18 -2.44 0.95
CA GLY A 410 55.75 -2.25 1.23
C GLY A 410 55.28 -3.37 2.16
N ASP A 411 54.00 -3.39 2.53
CA ASP A 411 53.55 -4.25 3.63
C ASP A 411 52.13 -4.82 3.45
N SER A 412 51.70 -4.97 2.19
CA SER A 412 50.35 -5.43 1.84
C SER A 412 50.21 -6.94 1.78
N PHE A 413 49.03 -7.48 2.11
CA PHE A 413 48.64 -8.87 1.84
C PHE A 413 47.16 -8.95 1.47
N SER A 414 46.78 -9.91 0.61
CA SER A 414 45.38 -10.17 0.29
C SER A 414 45.12 -11.63 -0.15
N LEU A 415 43.87 -12.09 0.05
CA LEU A 415 43.36 -13.36 -0.49
C LEU A 415 42.37 -13.08 -1.61
N HIS A 416 42.58 -13.71 -2.76
CA HIS A 416 41.72 -13.56 -3.94
C HIS A 416 40.98 -14.85 -4.26
N ARG A 417 39.78 -14.77 -4.86
CA ARG A 417 39.12 -15.88 -5.56
C ARG A 417 38.97 -15.59 -7.04
N LYS A 418 38.88 -16.66 -7.83
CA LYS A 418 38.55 -16.60 -9.25
C LYS A 418 37.04 -16.69 -9.45
N THR A 419 36.48 -15.74 -10.18
CA THR A 419 35.08 -15.68 -10.62
C THR A 419 34.96 -16.25 -12.04
N GLU A 420 33.82 -16.85 -12.38
CA GLU A 420 33.56 -17.30 -13.75
C GLU A 420 33.35 -16.09 -14.68
N SER A 421 33.98 -16.14 -15.86
CA SER A 421 33.86 -15.08 -16.86
C SER A 421 32.53 -15.21 -17.62
N SER A 422 31.54 -14.47 -17.18
CA SER A 422 30.29 -14.21 -17.90
C SER A 422 30.14 -12.70 -18.11
N ASP A 423 29.61 -12.32 -19.26
CA ASP A 423 29.26 -10.94 -19.55
C ASP A 423 28.24 -10.45 -18.51
N SER A 424 28.48 -9.24 -17.99
CA SER A 424 27.55 -8.47 -17.19
C SER A 424 27.28 -7.18 -17.97
N THR A 425 26.12 -7.11 -18.60
CA THR A 425 25.73 -5.99 -19.47
C THR A 425 24.30 -5.55 -19.13
N PHE A 426 24.07 -4.25 -19.09
CA PHE A 426 22.76 -3.70 -18.75
C PHE A 426 21.70 -4.07 -19.79
N SER A 427 20.51 -4.37 -19.28
CA SER A 427 19.27 -4.35 -20.05
C SER A 427 18.30 -3.36 -19.41
N GLU A 428 17.61 -2.57 -20.22
CA GLU A 428 16.65 -1.57 -19.75
C GLU A 428 15.27 -1.86 -20.31
N TYR A 429 14.27 -1.82 -19.43
CA TYR A 429 12.88 -2.10 -19.74
C TYR A 429 12.01 -0.96 -19.22
N ALA A 430 11.28 -0.27 -20.09
CA ALA A 430 10.28 0.69 -19.61
C ALA A 430 9.16 -0.05 -18.88
N VAL A 431 8.85 0.39 -17.65
CA VAL A 431 7.79 -0.17 -16.82
C VAL A 431 6.44 0.38 -17.30
N ARG A 432 6.05 -0.15 -18.45
CA ARG A 432 4.76 0.03 -19.11
C ARG A 432 4.13 -1.33 -19.35
N VAL A 433 2.85 -1.48 -19.09
CA VAL A 433 2.17 -2.78 -19.28
C VAL A 433 0.85 -2.61 -20.01
N GLU A 434 0.65 -3.42 -21.06
CA GLU A 434 -0.63 -3.54 -21.74
C GLU A 434 -1.58 -4.39 -20.88
N VAL A 435 -2.74 -3.84 -20.54
CA VAL A 435 -3.73 -4.44 -19.63
C VAL A 435 -5.10 -4.55 -20.28
N CYS A 436 -5.97 -5.37 -19.72
CA CYS A 436 -7.31 -5.68 -20.21
C CYS A 436 -7.32 -6.13 -21.67
N LYS A 437 -6.34 -6.98 -22.01
CA LYS A 437 -6.20 -7.55 -23.33
C LYS A 437 -7.23 -8.64 -23.56
N SER A 438 -8.04 -8.50 -24.61
CA SER A 438 -9.02 -9.51 -25.01
C SER A 438 -8.34 -10.82 -25.49
N ALA A 439 -9.15 -11.86 -25.76
CA ALA A 439 -8.71 -13.21 -26.15
C ALA A 439 -8.15 -14.10 -25.01
N GLY A 440 -8.80 -14.05 -23.84
CA GLY A 440 -8.50 -14.94 -22.71
C GLY A 440 -7.35 -14.48 -21.81
N LEU A 441 -6.97 -13.20 -21.92
CA LEU A 441 -5.90 -12.57 -21.13
C LEU A 441 -6.43 -11.40 -20.27
N LEU A 442 -7.74 -11.38 -20.01
CA LEU A 442 -8.37 -10.34 -19.19
C LEU A 442 -8.02 -10.55 -17.71
N GLU A 443 -7.60 -9.50 -17.04
CA GLU A 443 -7.45 -9.47 -15.59
C GLU A 443 -8.81 -9.36 -14.87
N ASP A 444 -8.85 -9.78 -13.61
CA ASP A 444 -10.07 -9.81 -12.80
C ASP A 444 -10.66 -8.41 -12.56
N ASN A 445 -9.84 -7.36 -12.60
CA ASN A 445 -10.28 -5.98 -12.47
C ASN A 445 -10.63 -5.31 -13.81
N CYS A 446 -10.80 -6.07 -14.89
CA CYS A 446 -11.20 -5.53 -16.19
C CYS A 446 -12.72 -5.49 -16.33
N LYS A 447 -13.27 -4.27 -16.40
CA LYS A 447 -14.69 -4.06 -16.70
C LYS A 447 -14.92 -3.94 -18.20
N THR A 448 -16.05 -4.48 -18.66
CA THR A 448 -16.49 -4.43 -20.06
C THR A 448 -17.36 -3.18 -20.29
N TYR A 449 -17.08 -2.44 -21.36
CA TYR A 449 -17.89 -1.31 -21.84
C TYR A 449 -18.34 -1.56 -23.28
N SER A 450 -19.55 -1.12 -23.61
CA SER A 450 -20.12 -1.25 -24.96
C SER A 450 -20.87 0.02 -25.37
N ASP A 451 -20.66 0.44 -26.61
CA ASP A 451 -21.29 1.62 -27.21
C ASP A 451 -22.68 1.31 -27.82
N GLY A 452 -23.14 0.05 -27.76
CA GLY A 452 -24.42 -0.40 -28.31
C GLY A 452 -24.37 -0.82 -29.79
N ASP A 453 -23.22 -0.71 -30.46
CA ASP A 453 -23.01 -1.09 -31.88
C ASP A 453 -22.08 -2.32 -32.03
N ASP A 454 -22.12 -3.26 -31.07
CA ASP A 454 -21.25 -4.46 -30.96
C ASP A 454 -19.74 -4.16 -30.79
N ASN A 455 -19.35 -2.90 -30.57
CA ASN A 455 -17.98 -2.60 -30.14
C ASN A 455 -17.88 -2.82 -28.63
N THR A 456 -16.94 -3.66 -28.25
CA THR A 456 -16.66 -4.01 -26.86
C THR A 456 -15.24 -3.61 -26.52
N SER A 457 -15.10 -2.86 -25.43
CA SER A 457 -13.81 -2.45 -24.88
C SER A 457 -13.69 -2.95 -23.44
N TYR A 458 -12.46 -3.11 -22.98
CA TYR A 458 -12.15 -3.59 -21.64
C TYR A 458 -11.19 -2.61 -20.97
N LYS A 459 -11.50 -2.23 -19.73
CA LYS A 459 -10.73 -1.21 -19.00
C LYS A 459 -10.44 -1.65 -17.58
N PRO A 460 -9.23 -1.38 -17.06
CA PRO A 460 -8.92 -1.68 -15.68
C PRO A 460 -9.68 -0.70 -14.79
N THR A 461 -10.40 -1.21 -13.81
CA THR A 461 -11.18 -0.40 -12.87
C THR A 461 -10.60 -0.46 -11.46
N GLY A 462 -11.07 0.46 -10.63
CA GLY A 462 -10.77 0.54 -9.19
C GLY A 462 -11.99 1.08 -8.44
N LEU A 463 -11.85 1.38 -7.16
CA LEU A 463 -12.96 1.67 -6.26
C LEU A 463 -13.79 2.89 -6.69
N LEU A 464 -13.19 3.90 -7.31
CA LEU A 464 -13.96 5.03 -7.85
C LEU A 464 -14.93 4.61 -8.96
N HIS A 465 -14.59 3.56 -9.72
CA HIS A 465 -15.51 3.00 -10.71
C HIS A 465 -16.62 2.21 -10.00
N ASP A 466 -16.26 1.37 -9.04
CA ASP A 466 -17.17 0.45 -8.35
C ASP A 466 -18.27 1.19 -7.57
N TYR A 467 -17.91 2.31 -6.92
CA TYR A 467 -18.83 3.13 -6.11
C TYR A 467 -19.26 4.45 -6.77
N GLY A 468 -18.52 4.93 -7.78
CA GLY A 468 -18.80 6.22 -8.41
C GLY A 468 -19.58 6.14 -9.72
N GLU A 469 -19.46 5.05 -10.49
CA GLU A 469 -20.20 4.92 -11.76
C GLU A 469 -21.70 4.67 -11.57
N ASN A 470 -22.07 3.98 -10.49
CA ASN A 470 -23.47 3.78 -10.08
C ASN A 470 -23.99 4.91 -9.18
N GLU A 471 -23.15 5.91 -8.86
CA GLU A 471 -23.45 7.03 -7.97
C GLU A 471 -23.88 6.59 -6.57
N SER A 472 -23.39 5.44 -6.09
CA SER A 472 -23.59 5.04 -4.70
C SER A 472 -22.85 5.96 -3.73
N ILE A 473 -21.75 6.57 -4.19
CA ILE A 473 -21.01 7.63 -3.50
C ILE A 473 -20.68 8.75 -4.51
N LEU A 474 -20.80 10.01 -4.07
CA LEU A 474 -20.28 11.16 -4.83
C LEU A 474 -18.92 11.57 -4.30
N PHE A 475 -18.00 11.92 -5.20
CA PHE A 475 -16.58 12.06 -4.86
C PHE A 475 -16.06 13.48 -5.08
N GLY A 476 -15.35 14.00 -4.08
CA GLY A 476 -14.46 15.15 -4.17
C GLY A 476 -13.02 14.76 -3.87
N LEU A 477 -12.08 15.66 -4.18
CA LEU A 477 -10.67 15.46 -3.87
C LEU A 477 -10.03 16.73 -3.36
N LEU A 478 -9.26 16.58 -2.29
CA LEU A 478 -8.38 17.57 -1.71
C LEU A 478 -6.99 16.94 -1.56
N THR A 479 -5.94 17.66 -1.97
CA THR A 479 -4.55 17.20 -1.82
C THR A 479 -3.69 18.29 -1.21
N GLY A 480 -2.51 17.92 -0.70
CA GLY A 480 -1.43 18.89 -0.51
C GLY A 480 -1.05 19.59 -1.83
N SER A 481 -0.28 20.67 -1.75
CA SER A 481 0.23 21.41 -2.91
C SER A 481 1.75 21.43 -2.95
N TYR A 482 2.34 21.78 -4.09
CA TYR A 482 3.78 22.00 -4.17
C TYR A 482 4.14 23.44 -3.77
N GLU A 483 3.31 24.43 -4.10
CA GLU A 483 3.57 25.83 -3.74
C GLU A 483 3.45 26.09 -2.23
N SER A 484 2.40 25.57 -1.61
CA SER A 484 2.13 25.67 -0.19
C SER A 484 2.25 24.29 0.46
N ASN A 485 3.44 23.71 0.37
CA ASN A 485 3.72 22.33 0.78
C ASN A 485 3.66 22.09 2.30
N LEU A 486 3.79 23.15 3.10
CA LEU A 486 3.72 23.05 4.57
C LEU A 486 2.39 23.57 5.13
N ASP A 487 1.51 24.14 4.31
CA ASP A 487 0.25 24.70 4.81
C ASP A 487 -0.96 24.20 4.02
N GLY A 488 -1.96 23.68 4.74
CA GLY A 488 -3.29 23.38 4.24
C GLY A 488 -3.38 22.37 3.10
N GLY A 489 -4.51 22.42 2.39
CA GLY A 489 -4.76 21.61 1.21
C GLY A 489 -5.55 22.36 0.15
N VAL A 490 -5.40 21.92 -1.10
CA VAL A 490 -6.04 22.52 -2.27
C VAL A 490 -7.13 21.59 -2.76
N LEU A 491 -8.35 22.10 -2.86
CA LEU A 491 -9.44 21.39 -3.52
C LEU A 491 -9.05 21.15 -4.99
N ARG A 492 -9.19 19.90 -5.44
CA ARG A 492 -8.85 19.44 -6.80
C ARG A 492 -10.10 19.09 -7.60
N LYS A 493 -11.13 18.56 -6.93
CA LYS A 493 -12.45 18.29 -7.52
C LYS A 493 -13.53 18.62 -6.48
N ASN A 494 -14.52 19.42 -6.88
CA ASN A 494 -15.76 19.56 -6.10
C ASN A 494 -16.49 18.21 -6.05
N ILE A 495 -17.23 17.95 -4.97
CA ILE A 495 -17.99 16.70 -4.85
C ILE A 495 -19.03 16.61 -5.96
N SER A 496 -18.90 15.59 -6.82
CA SER A 496 -19.82 15.32 -7.91
C SER A 496 -19.80 13.84 -8.30
N SER A 497 -20.66 13.47 -9.26
CA SER A 497 -20.63 12.15 -9.89
C SER A 497 -19.25 11.89 -10.50
N PHE A 498 -18.72 10.68 -10.33
CA PHE A 498 -17.48 10.24 -10.97
C PHE A 498 -17.67 9.92 -12.46
N ARG A 499 -18.92 9.76 -12.91
CA ARG A 499 -19.26 9.46 -14.31
C ARG A 499 -18.79 10.54 -15.29
N ASP A 500 -18.52 11.77 -14.82
CA ASP A 500 -18.00 12.85 -15.65
C ASP A 500 -16.56 12.59 -16.12
N GLU A 501 -15.81 11.75 -15.40
CA GLU A 501 -14.43 11.36 -15.73
C GLU A 501 -14.33 10.12 -16.62
N ILE A 502 -15.45 9.46 -16.96
CA ILE A 502 -15.46 8.22 -17.76
C ILE A 502 -16.41 8.31 -18.95
N ASN A 503 -15.94 7.88 -20.12
CA ASN A 503 -16.79 7.66 -21.28
C ASN A 503 -17.60 6.37 -21.12
N SER A 504 -18.93 6.47 -20.94
CA SER A 504 -19.77 5.29 -20.68
C SER A 504 -19.83 4.26 -21.81
N GLY A 505 -19.46 4.65 -23.04
CA GLY A 505 -19.46 3.76 -24.20
C GLY A 505 -18.24 2.84 -24.29
N ASP A 506 -17.06 3.34 -23.89
CA ASP A 506 -15.79 2.61 -24.07
C ASP A 506 -14.88 2.58 -22.82
N GLY A 507 -15.33 3.16 -21.71
CA GLY A 507 -14.64 3.20 -20.43
C GLY A 507 -13.33 4.01 -20.41
N THR A 508 -13.00 4.72 -21.50
CA THR A 508 -11.84 5.61 -21.54
C THR A 508 -12.06 6.80 -20.61
N PHE A 509 -11.00 7.35 -20.04
CA PHE A 509 -11.11 8.59 -19.27
C PHE A 509 -11.41 9.79 -20.17
N THR A 510 -12.22 10.72 -19.66
CA THR A 510 -12.55 11.97 -20.36
C THR A 510 -11.46 13.03 -20.16
N ASP A 511 -11.60 14.18 -20.82
CA ASP A 511 -10.72 15.35 -20.61
C ASP A 511 -11.01 16.11 -19.30
N VAL A 512 -11.91 15.60 -18.43
CA VAL A 512 -12.23 16.26 -17.16
C VAL A 512 -10.98 16.28 -16.26
N ASN A 513 -10.58 17.49 -15.86
CA ASN A 513 -9.46 17.68 -14.94
C ASN A 513 -9.92 17.49 -13.48
N GLY A 514 -10.22 16.25 -13.11
CA GLY A 514 -10.73 15.87 -11.79
C GLY A 514 -9.78 14.98 -10.99
N ILE A 515 -10.32 13.93 -10.37
CA ILE A 515 -9.59 13.02 -9.48
C ILE A 515 -8.50 12.25 -10.24
N VAL A 516 -8.87 11.58 -11.35
CA VAL A 516 -7.96 10.73 -12.12
C VAL A 516 -6.81 11.54 -12.67
N SER A 517 -7.12 12.68 -13.29
CA SER A 517 -6.13 13.60 -13.85
C SER A 517 -5.15 14.09 -12.77
N THR A 518 -5.66 14.50 -11.59
CA THR A 518 -4.82 14.98 -10.48
C THR A 518 -3.85 13.90 -10.01
N LEU A 519 -4.37 12.73 -9.63
CA LEU A 519 -3.55 11.66 -9.07
C LEU A 519 -2.56 11.10 -10.10
N SER A 520 -2.89 11.12 -11.39
CA SER A 520 -1.98 10.72 -12.48
C SER A 520 -0.80 11.70 -12.67
N LYS A 521 -1.03 13.00 -12.42
CA LYS A 521 -0.04 14.07 -12.63
C LYS A 521 0.91 14.30 -11.44
N LEU A 522 0.54 13.89 -10.24
CA LEU A 522 1.42 13.95 -9.07
C LEU A 522 2.70 13.14 -9.32
N ARG A 523 3.86 13.76 -9.09
CA ARG A 523 5.18 13.14 -9.24
C ARG A 523 6.26 13.87 -8.45
N THR A 524 7.47 13.30 -8.39
CA THR A 524 8.67 14.02 -7.93
C THR A 524 8.97 15.23 -8.84
N VAL A 525 9.39 16.37 -8.24
CA VAL A 525 9.66 17.62 -8.96
C VAL A 525 10.98 18.27 -8.52
N ASN A 526 11.49 19.19 -9.35
CA ASN A 526 12.66 20.05 -9.08
C ASN A 526 14.02 19.36 -8.84
N PHE A 527 14.13 18.05 -9.04
CA PHE A 527 15.42 17.37 -9.03
C PHE A 527 16.16 17.56 -10.37
N ASN A 528 17.43 17.93 -10.32
CA ASN A 528 18.26 18.09 -11.51
C ASN A 528 18.96 16.78 -11.89
N ASN A 529 18.27 15.91 -12.63
CA ASN A 529 18.84 14.64 -13.16
C ASN A 529 19.94 14.80 -14.23
N THR A 530 20.58 15.96 -14.35
CA THR A 530 21.64 16.17 -15.36
C THR A 530 23.01 16.27 -14.70
N GLY A 531 24.04 15.72 -15.35
CA GLY A 531 25.44 15.85 -14.94
C GLY A 531 26.03 17.26 -15.08
N SER A 532 25.18 18.29 -15.09
CA SER A 532 25.57 19.70 -15.16
C SER A 532 24.59 20.58 -14.40
N ASN A 533 25.06 21.72 -13.89
CA ASN A 533 24.18 22.71 -13.27
C ASN A 533 23.15 23.24 -14.29
N LYS A 534 21.90 23.40 -13.85
CA LYS A 534 20.80 23.87 -14.70
C LYS A 534 19.92 24.87 -13.98
N THR A 535 19.17 25.67 -14.74
CA THR A 535 18.09 26.50 -14.19
C THR A 535 16.76 25.76 -14.27
N ILE A 536 16.12 25.51 -13.12
CA ILE A 536 14.77 24.94 -13.01
C ILE A 536 13.85 26.03 -12.45
N ASN A 537 12.78 26.37 -13.17
CA ASN A 537 11.82 27.42 -12.80
C ASN A 537 12.48 28.76 -12.39
N GLY A 538 13.53 29.16 -13.12
CA GLY A 538 14.23 30.43 -12.90
C GLY A 538 15.27 30.46 -11.78
N ARG A 539 15.54 29.34 -11.08
CA ARG A 539 16.62 29.23 -10.09
C ARG A 539 17.68 28.21 -10.52
N SER A 540 18.94 28.49 -10.20
CA SER A 540 20.06 27.57 -10.45
C SER A 540 19.99 26.38 -9.49
N THR A 541 20.26 25.19 -10.00
CA THR A 541 20.33 23.91 -9.27
C THR A 541 21.59 23.17 -9.69
N ASP A 542 22.31 22.58 -8.75
CA ASP A 542 23.52 21.80 -9.01
C ASP A 542 23.18 20.45 -9.65
N SER A 543 24.14 19.81 -10.29
CA SER A 543 23.94 18.47 -10.89
C SER A 543 23.53 17.45 -9.84
N TYR A 544 22.49 16.65 -10.12
CA TYR A 544 21.90 15.65 -9.22
C TYR A 544 21.64 16.23 -7.82
N SER A 545 20.77 17.23 -7.78
CA SER A 545 20.32 17.83 -6.53
C SER A 545 18.93 18.44 -6.69
N TYR A 546 18.23 18.57 -5.57
CA TYR A 546 17.02 19.36 -5.46
C TYR A 546 17.33 20.85 -5.46
N ARG A 547 16.46 21.61 -6.13
CA ARG A 547 16.52 23.09 -6.23
C ARG A 547 16.62 23.81 -4.88
N CYS A 548 16.16 23.20 -3.78
CA CYS A 548 16.19 23.86 -2.47
C CYS A 548 17.54 23.78 -1.74
N GLY A 549 18.50 22.98 -2.23
CA GLY A 549 19.82 22.80 -1.63
C GLY A 549 19.79 22.14 -0.25
N ARG A 550 20.91 22.20 0.48
CA ARG A 550 21.04 21.65 1.84
C ARG A 550 20.38 22.54 2.89
N LYS A 551 19.70 21.92 3.86
CA LYS A 551 19.02 22.58 4.97
C LYS A 551 19.67 22.18 6.29
N THR A 552 20.56 23.05 6.78
CA THR A 552 21.48 22.69 7.87
C THR A 552 21.25 23.46 9.18
N THR A 553 20.61 24.63 9.15
CA THR A 553 20.51 25.50 10.34
C THR A 553 19.08 25.81 10.77
N GLY A 554 18.07 25.10 10.24
CA GLY A 554 16.68 25.26 10.63
C GLY A 554 15.71 24.41 9.79
N PRO A 555 14.45 24.26 10.25
CA PRO A 555 13.41 23.61 9.47
C PRO A 555 13.12 24.39 8.18
N ILE A 556 12.60 23.71 7.16
CA ILE A 556 12.16 24.34 5.91
C ILE A 556 11.03 25.34 6.15
N SER A 557 10.99 26.38 5.31
CA SER A 557 9.87 27.32 5.23
C SER A 557 8.86 26.89 4.16
N ASN A 558 7.61 27.33 4.27
CA ASN A 558 6.60 27.04 3.26
C ASN A 558 7.05 27.52 1.86
N GLY A 559 6.85 26.69 0.83
CA GLY A 559 7.35 26.88 -0.53
C GLY A 559 8.82 26.50 -0.74
N GLU A 560 9.53 26.04 0.30
CA GLU A 560 10.84 25.43 0.18
C GLU A 560 10.75 23.90 0.18
N CYS A 561 11.67 23.25 -0.55
CA CYS A 561 11.72 21.79 -0.67
C CYS A 561 10.32 21.17 -0.92
N GLU A 562 9.65 21.63 -1.97
CA GLU A 562 8.23 21.41 -2.30
C GLU A 562 7.77 19.92 -2.36
N MET A 563 8.72 18.97 -2.35
CA MET A 563 8.44 17.54 -2.22
C MET A 563 8.13 17.10 -0.79
N TRP A 564 8.61 17.82 0.23
CA TRP A 564 8.44 17.52 1.65
C TRP A 564 7.30 18.33 2.27
N GLY A 565 6.70 17.78 3.32
CA GLY A 565 5.61 18.40 4.05
C GLY A 565 4.27 17.73 3.77
N ASN A 566 3.52 17.50 4.83
CA ASN A 566 2.25 16.77 4.79
C ASN A 566 1.29 17.30 5.88
N PRO A 567 0.72 18.51 5.69
CA PRO A 567 -0.02 19.25 6.72
C PRO A 567 -1.46 18.72 6.92
N VAL A 568 -1.59 17.45 7.34
CA VAL A 568 -2.86 16.70 7.30
C VAL A 568 -3.96 17.34 8.15
N ALA A 569 -3.68 17.79 9.38
CA ALA A 569 -4.71 18.46 10.18
C ALA A 569 -5.27 19.69 9.44
N GLU A 570 -4.43 20.49 8.80
CA GLU A 570 -4.84 21.67 8.05
C GLU A 570 -5.63 21.32 6.79
N MET A 571 -5.28 20.22 6.12
CA MET A 571 -6.06 19.66 5.00
C MET A 571 -7.45 19.20 5.46
N MET A 572 -7.54 18.52 6.60
CA MET A 572 -8.83 18.11 7.19
C MET A 572 -9.67 19.32 7.59
N TYR A 573 -9.03 20.40 8.06
CA TYR A 573 -9.73 21.65 8.35
C TYR A 573 -10.37 22.26 7.09
N GLU A 574 -9.69 22.25 5.94
CA GLU A 574 -10.28 22.72 4.67
C GLU A 574 -11.46 21.85 4.24
N ALA A 575 -11.44 20.54 4.48
CA ALA A 575 -12.59 19.68 4.20
C ALA A 575 -13.80 20.01 5.09
N VAL A 576 -13.58 20.24 6.40
CA VAL A 576 -14.64 20.71 7.30
C VAL A 576 -15.22 22.04 6.83
N ARG A 577 -14.37 22.98 6.37
CA ARG A 577 -14.80 24.26 5.78
C ARG A 577 -15.63 24.06 4.52
N TYR A 578 -15.20 23.15 3.64
CA TYR A 578 -15.91 22.83 2.40
C TYR A 578 -17.32 22.31 2.68
N PHE A 579 -17.46 21.32 3.57
CA PHE A 579 -18.77 20.81 3.99
C PHE A 579 -19.62 21.84 4.76
N SER A 580 -18.98 22.79 5.45
CA SER A 580 -19.67 23.91 6.11
C SER A 580 -20.09 25.05 5.16
N GLY A 581 -20.07 24.84 3.84
CA GLY A 581 -20.54 25.79 2.84
C GLY A 581 -19.66 27.03 2.66
N LYS A 582 -18.37 26.98 3.01
CA LYS A 582 -17.44 28.08 2.70
C LYS A 582 -17.26 28.18 1.17
N SER A 583 -17.10 29.41 0.68
CA SER A 583 -17.05 29.70 -0.78
C SER A 583 -15.64 29.76 -1.37
N GLY A 584 -14.61 29.45 -0.58
CA GLY A 584 -13.23 29.49 -1.05
C GLY A 584 -12.22 29.05 0.00
N PRO A 585 -10.96 28.82 -0.45
CA PRO A 585 -9.90 28.32 0.40
C PRO A 585 -9.54 29.31 1.50
N THR A 586 -8.93 28.81 2.57
CA THR A 586 -8.29 29.67 3.57
C THR A 586 -7.20 30.47 2.88
N ALA A 587 -7.15 31.78 3.08
CA ALA A 587 -6.23 32.66 2.34
C ALA A 587 -4.73 32.30 2.51
N ALA A 588 -4.36 31.62 3.60
CA ALA A 588 -3.01 31.13 3.84
C ALA A 588 -2.67 29.84 3.07
N PHE A 589 -3.67 29.10 2.61
CA PHE A 589 -3.51 27.83 1.87
C PHE A 589 -3.73 28.01 0.35
N ASP A 590 -4.24 29.18 -0.05
CA ASP A 590 -4.50 29.48 -1.45
C ASP A 590 -3.19 29.59 -2.25
N ILE A 591 -3.16 28.94 -3.40
CA ILE A 591 -1.99 28.88 -4.30
C ILE A 591 -2.21 29.74 -5.55
N ALA A 592 -1.15 30.17 -6.21
CA ALA A 592 -1.28 30.92 -7.46
C ALA A 592 -1.78 30.04 -8.62
N ASP A 593 -2.48 30.63 -9.58
CA ASP A 593 -2.94 29.89 -10.78
C ASP A 593 -1.81 29.61 -11.79
N SER A 594 -0.63 30.21 -11.60
CA SER A 594 0.51 30.07 -12.50
C SER A 594 1.84 30.39 -11.80
N GLY A 595 2.95 29.91 -12.36
CA GLY A 595 4.30 30.21 -11.86
C GLY A 595 4.79 29.30 -10.74
N ASN A 596 4.00 28.30 -10.36
CA ASN A 596 4.36 27.25 -9.41
C ASN A 596 4.33 25.85 -10.08
N ASN A 597 4.68 24.82 -9.32
CA ASN A 597 4.72 23.45 -9.82
C ASN A 597 3.33 22.82 -10.00
N ASP A 598 2.35 23.16 -9.17
CA ASP A 598 0.95 22.72 -9.34
C ASP A 598 0.41 23.10 -10.73
N ALA A 599 0.58 24.36 -11.11
CA ALA A 599 0.19 24.90 -12.41
C ALA A 599 1.03 24.33 -13.55
N ALA A 600 2.34 24.10 -13.35
CA ALA A 600 3.22 23.49 -14.36
C ALA A 600 2.84 22.03 -14.67
N LEU A 601 2.34 21.30 -13.67
CA LEU A 601 1.78 19.96 -13.83
C LEU A 601 0.34 19.99 -14.36
N GLY A 602 -0.32 21.15 -14.36
CA GLY A 602 -1.72 21.29 -14.77
C GLY A 602 -2.69 20.64 -13.77
N LEU A 603 -2.37 20.71 -12.47
CA LEU A 603 -3.28 20.27 -11.42
C LEU A 603 -4.46 21.23 -11.32
N PRO A 604 -5.69 20.72 -11.11
CA PRO A 604 -6.87 21.56 -11.00
C PRO A 604 -6.88 22.36 -9.68
N LYS A 605 -7.55 23.51 -9.75
CA LYS A 605 -7.89 24.39 -8.63
C LYS A 605 -9.27 25.01 -8.95
N PRO A 606 -10.37 24.26 -8.80
CA PRO A 606 -11.70 24.75 -9.11
C PRO A 606 -12.16 25.77 -8.05
N ASP A 607 -13.06 26.67 -8.46
CA ASP A 607 -13.83 27.46 -7.51
C ASP A 607 -14.65 26.51 -6.62
N TRP A 608 -14.69 26.80 -5.31
CA TRP A 608 -15.44 25.99 -4.35
C TRP A 608 -16.93 26.13 -4.61
N LYS A 609 -17.61 24.99 -4.64
CA LYS A 609 -19.07 24.91 -4.70
C LYS A 609 -19.57 24.28 -3.41
N ASP A 610 -20.55 24.92 -2.79
CA ASP A 610 -21.22 24.35 -1.63
C ASP A 610 -21.86 23.01 -2.05
N PRO A 611 -21.45 21.87 -1.47
CA PRO A 611 -21.99 20.57 -1.84
C PRO A 611 -23.49 20.44 -1.53
N TYR A 612 -24.05 21.35 -0.72
CA TYR A 612 -25.45 21.36 -0.30
C TYR A 612 -26.25 22.55 -0.85
N ASP A 613 -25.74 23.26 -1.87
CA ASP A 613 -26.49 24.36 -2.49
C ASP A 613 -27.83 23.87 -3.08
N GLU A 614 -28.91 24.65 -2.87
CA GLU A 614 -30.26 24.24 -3.28
C GLU A 614 -30.46 24.24 -4.82
N GLY A 615 -29.57 24.90 -5.58
CA GLY A 615 -29.64 25.02 -7.03
C GLY A 615 -29.00 23.85 -7.78
N ASP A 616 -27.81 23.41 -7.35
CA ASP A 616 -27.01 22.38 -8.02
C ASP A 616 -26.28 21.39 -7.10
N GLY A 617 -26.48 21.46 -5.78
CA GLY A 617 -25.94 20.54 -4.77
C GLY A 617 -26.87 19.38 -4.38
N GLN A 618 -26.47 18.64 -3.36
CA GLN A 618 -27.22 17.55 -2.75
C GLN A 618 -28.13 18.04 -1.62
N PRO A 619 -29.24 17.34 -1.29
CA PRO A 619 -30.05 17.70 -0.14
C PRO A 619 -29.25 17.58 1.17
N TYR A 620 -29.62 18.37 2.17
CA TYR A 620 -28.95 18.41 3.48
C TYR A 620 -28.91 17.06 4.22
N CYS A 621 -29.74 16.08 3.82
CA CYS A 621 -29.72 14.72 4.35
C CYS A 621 -28.69 13.80 3.69
N ALA A 622 -27.91 14.27 2.69
CA ALA A 622 -26.79 13.53 2.15
C ALA A 622 -25.64 13.55 3.17
N ALA A 623 -25.27 12.39 3.70
CA ALA A 623 -24.27 12.29 4.76
C ALA A 623 -22.86 12.68 4.25
N PRO A 624 -22.14 13.56 4.98
CA PRO A 624 -20.78 13.95 4.64
C PRO A 624 -19.75 13.00 5.27
N TYR A 625 -18.83 12.53 4.44
CA TYR A 625 -17.71 11.69 4.81
C TYR A 625 -16.41 12.31 4.35
N GLN A 626 -15.36 12.12 5.14
CA GLN A 626 -13.98 12.38 4.74
C GLN A 626 -13.16 11.11 4.89
N MET A 627 -12.39 10.76 3.86
CA MET A 627 -11.38 9.71 3.93
C MET A 627 -9.99 10.33 3.80
N VAL A 628 -9.22 10.26 4.87
CA VAL A 628 -7.85 10.78 4.93
C VAL A 628 -6.90 9.67 4.51
N VAL A 629 -6.09 9.88 3.48
CA VAL A 629 -5.10 8.92 2.99
C VAL A 629 -3.71 9.55 3.10
N SER A 630 -2.87 9.03 3.99
CA SER A 630 -1.58 9.65 4.31
C SER A 630 -0.61 8.64 4.93
N ASP A 631 0.69 8.93 4.86
CA ASP A 631 1.69 8.34 5.77
C ASP A 631 1.32 8.61 7.23
N VAL A 632 1.70 7.70 8.12
CA VAL A 632 1.49 7.81 9.58
C VAL A 632 2.22 9.00 10.21
N ASN A 633 3.29 9.51 9.58
CA ASN A 633 4.00 10.70 10.03
C ASN A 633 3.47 11.94 9.31
N VAL A 634 2.43 12.54 9.88
CA VAL A 634 1.98 13.88 9.46
C VAL A 634 3.03 14.92 9.85
N SER A 635 3.14 16.02 9.10
CA SER A 635 4.17 17.03 9.35
C SER A 635 3.66 18.45 9.08
N TYR A 636 4.17 19.41 9.83
CA TYR A 636 3.87 20.84 9.70
C TYR A 636 2.37 21.17 9.74
N ASP A 637 1.60 20.48 10.58
CA ASP A 637 0.14 20.66 10.67
C ASP A 637 -0.32 21.29 12.00
N SER A 638 0.62 21.92 12.71
CA SER A 638 0.43 22.39 14.09
C SER A 638 0.05 23.86 14.20
N ASP A 639 0.12 24.66 13.13
CA ASP A 639 0.07 26.12 13.23
C ASP A 639 -1.16 26.80 12.64
N LYS A 640 -1.76 26.35 11.53
CA LYS A 640 -2.87 27.07 10.87
C LYS A 640 -4.21 26.40 11.06
N VAL A 641 -4.49 26.01 12.31
CA VAL A 641 -5.79 25.48 12.74
C VAL A 641 -6.36 26.27 13.92
N PRO A 642 -7.68 26.52 13.98
CA PRO A 642 -8.27 27.34 15.04
C PRO A 642 -8.07 26.75 16.44
N GLY A 643 -7.59 27.58 17.37
CA GLY A 643 -7.30 27.15 18.73
C GLY A 643 -5.98 26.39 18.88
N SER A 644 -5.06 26.42 17.90
CA SER A 644 -3.71 25.86 18.05
C SER A 644 -3.01 26.42 19.30
N SER A 645 -2.35 25.54 20.06
CA SER A 645 -1.48 25.93 21.18
C SER A 645 -0.12 26.47 20.71
N PHE A 646 0.29 26.16 19.48
CA PHE A 646 1.59 26.53 18.92
C PHE A 646 1.58 27.86 18.16
N SER A 647 0.39 28.34 17.78
CA SER A 647 0.24 29.51 16.93
C SER A 647 -1.14 30.16 17.14
N SER A 648 -1.23 31.46 16.87
CA SER A 648 -2.52 32.15 16.81
C SER A 648 -3.08 32.11 15.38
N PHE A 649 -4.09 31.30 15.15
CA PHE A 649 -4.83 31.25 13.89
C PHE A 649 -6.32 31.48 14.12
N ALA A 650 -6.91 32.41 13.35
CA ALA A 650 -8.33 32.69 13.39
C ALA A 650 -9.02 32.00 12.20
N GLY A 651 -9.80 30.96 12.49
CA GLY A 651 -10.65 30.31 11.49
C GLY A 651 -12.00 31.00 11.32
N ASP A 652 -12.75 30.53 10.33
CA ASP A 652 -14.11 30.95 10.04
C ASP A 652 -15.17 29.86 10.31
N VAL A 653 -14.76 28.76 10.94
CA VAL A 653 -15.62 27.66 11.40
C VAL A 653 -15.96 27.90 12.88
N THR A 654 -17.24 27.96 13.19
CA THR A 654 -17.72 28.35 14.52
C THR A 654 -17.51 27.23 15.55
N GLY A 655 -16.88 27.52 16.68
CA GLY A 655 -16.77 26.58 17.81
C GLY A 655 -15.61 25.58 17.72
N LEU A 656 -14.85 25.58 16.62
CA LEU A 656 -13.63 24.77 16.52
C LEU A 656 -12.51 25.39 17.35
N ASP A 657 -12.00 24.62 18.32
CA ASP A 657 -10.81 24.91 19.11
C ASP A 657 -10.02 23.61 19.34
N VAL A 658 -8.94 23.41 18.57
CA VAL A 658 -8.22 22.14 18.58
C VAL A 658 -7.56 21.85 19.92
N SER A 659 -7.13 22.86 20.68
CA SER A 659 -6.51 22.64 22.00
C SER A 659 -7.52 22.15 23.02
N SER A 660 -8.73 22.72 23.02
CA SER A 660 -9.83 22.27 23.88
C SER A 660 -10.23 20.84 23.55
N LEU A 661 -10.41 20.52 22.27
CA LEU A 661 -10.81 19.18 21.82
C LEU A 661 -9.72 18.14 22.10
N SER A 662 -8.46 18.42 21.78
CA SER A 662 -7.33 17.54 22.12
C SER A 662 -7.19 17.30 23.62
N SER A 663 -7.56 18.27 24.47
CA SER A 663 -7.60 18.09 25.93
C SER A 663 -8.71 17.13 26.37
N THR A 664 -9.88 17.17 25.73
CA THR A 664 -10.96 16.20 25.94
C THR A 664 -10.53 14.80 25.52
N ILE A 665 -9.90 14.66 24.35
CA ILE A 665 -9.36 13.38 23.87
C ILE A 665 -8.35 12.82 24.88
N THR A 666 -7.37 13.63 25.28
CA THR A 666 -6.36 13.26 26.29
C THR A 666 -7.00 12.76 27.59
N SER A 667 -8.08 13.39 28.05
CA SER A 667 -8.72 13.04 29.31
C SER A 667 -9.40 11.66 29.30
N ASN A 668 -9.65 11.12 28.11
CA ASN A 668 -10.29 9.82 27.88
C ASN A 668 -9.35 8.78 27.25
N GLU A 669 -8.08 9.13 27.03
CA GLU A 669 -7.05 8.23 26.52
C GLU A 669 -5.95 8.08 27.59
N PRO A 670 -6.09 7.11 28.53
CA PRO A 670 -5.21 7.01 29.70
C PRO A 670 -3.74 6.71 29.35
N ASP A 671 -3.47 6.20 28.15
CA ASP A 671 -2.13 5.89 27.66
C ASP A 671 -1.42 7.11 27.03
N VAL A 672 -2.08 8.27 26.93
CA VAL A 672 -1.50 9.50 26.39
C VAL A 672 -0.65 10.27 27.42
N PRO A 673 -1.09 10.49 28.68
CA PRO A 673 -0.26 11.15 29.66
C PRO A 673 0.86 10.22 30.18
N GLY A 674 2.11 10.63 30.03
CA GLY A 674 3.24 9.79 30.41
C GLY A 674 4.55 10.22 29.76
N LEU A 675 5.59 9.40 29.92
CA LEU A 675 6.85 9.59 29.21
C LEU A 675 6.75 8.95 27.83
N HIS A 676 6.90 9.75 26.77
CA HIS A 676 6.88 9.29 25.39
C HIS A 676 8.05 9.83 24.60
N TYR A 677 8.44 9.11 23.56
CA TYR A 677 9.34 9.66 22.55
C TYR A 677 8.56 10.63 21.67
N ILE A 678 8.96 11.90 21.71
CA ILE A 678 8.36 12.98 20.92
C ILE A 678 9.37 14.12 20.76
N GLY A 679 9.35 14.85 19.65
CA GLY A 679 10.28 15.95 19.40
C GLY A 679 10.11 17.14 20.33
N GLN A 680 8.86 17.49 20.65
CA GLN A 680 8.50 18.59 21.55
C GLN A 680 7.31 18.24 22.45
N SER A 681 7.41 18.60 23.74
CA SER A 681 6.30 18.60 24.69
C SER A 681 6.19 19.96 25.40
N GLY A 682 4.99 20.53 25.43
CA GLY A 682 4.72 21.86 25.96
C GLY A 682 4.85 22.98 24.90
N VAL A 683 4.47 24.20 25.31
CA VAL A 683 4.45 25.40 24.45
C VAL A 683 5.12 26.59 25.14
N GLY A 684 5.63 27.53 24.35
CA GLY A 684 6.31 28.73 24.86
C GLY A 684 7.66 28.43 25.51
N GLU A 685 8.06 29.26 26.48
CA GLU A 685 9.36 29.16 27.16
C GLU A 685 9.50 27.92 28.05
N ASP A 686 8.39 27.32 28.47
CA ASP A 686 8.35 26.11 29.30
C ASP A 686 8.35 24.80 28.48
N ALA A 687 8.37 24.90 27.14
CA ALA A 687 8.41 23.72 26.28
C ALA A 687 9.74 22.97 26.41
N VAL A 688 9.66 21.65 26.51
CA VAL A 688 10.81 20.76 26.37
C VAL A 688 10.90 20.37 24.90
N ALA A 689 11.82 20.99 24.17
CA ALA A 689 12.08 20.74 22.76
C ALA A 689 13.59 20.59 22.55
N ASP A 690 14.01 19.42 22.10
CA ASP A 690 15.42 19.11 21.80
C ASP A 690 15.59 18.52 20.41
N ASN A 691 14.54 18.61 19.56
CA ASN A 691 14.59 18.20 18.15
C ASN A 691 15.02 16.73 17.96
N ALA A 692 14.76 15.89 18.96
CA ALA A 692 15.17 14.50 19.00
C ALA A 692 14.12 13.63 19.71
N PRO A 693 14.09 12.31 19.44
CA PRO A 693 13.15 11.37 20.04
C PRO A 693 13.55 11.00 21.48
N THR A 694 13.76 11.99 22.34
CA THR A 694 14.04 11.77 23.76
C THR A 694 12.74 11.59 24.52
N ALA A 695 12.82 10.92 25.68
CA ALA A 695 11.68 10.75 26.57
C ALA A 695 11.25 12.12 27.12
N LYS A 696 10.02 12.53 26.81
CA LYS A 696 9.41 13.76 27.32
C LYS A 696 8.08 13.45 27.97
N ASN A 697 7.77 14.17 29.05
CA ASN A 697 6.50 14.03 29.73
C ASN A 697 5.39 14.70 28.90
N VAL A 698 4.49 13.91 28.34
CA VAL A 698 3.29 14.33 27.64
C VAL A 698 2.18 14.53 28.66
N THR A 699 1.55 15.70 28.63
CA THR A 699 0.37 16.00 29.46
C THR A 699 -0.89 16.09 28.65
N SER A 700 -0.79 16.41 27.35
CA SER A 700 -1.91 16.45 26.42
C SER A 700 -1.45 16.38 24.97
N LEU A 701 -2.28 15.79 24.12
CA LEU A 701 -2.15 15.87 22.66
C LEU A 701 -2.18 17.33 22.15
N ALA A 702 -2.75 18.26 22.92
CA ALA A 702 -2.88 19.67 22.53
C ALA A 702 -1.54 20.41 22.42
N THR A 703 -0.50 19.93 23.12
CA THR A 703 0.75 20.65 23.35
C THR A 703 1.99 19.83 22.97
N ILE A 704 1.83 18.81 22.13
CA ILE A 704 2.93 18.01 21.60
C ILE A 704 3.01 18.07 20.08
N ARG A 705 4.23 17.95 19.54
CA ARG A 705 4.49 17.85 18.10
C ARG A 705 5.88 17.28 17.81
N GLY A 706 6.14 16.96 16.54
CA GLY A 706 7.38 16.33 16.08
C GLY A 706 7.31 14.82 16.35
N LEU A 707 6.67 14.09 15.44
CA LEU A 707 6.44 12.66 15.60
C LEU A 707 7.77 11.91 15.63
N ALA A 708 7.94 11.05 16.62
CA ALA A 708 9.19 10.36 16.88
C ALA A 708 8.97 8.84 16.78
N PRO A 709 10.00 8.07 16.41
CA PRO A 709 11.41 8.47 16.25
C PRO A 709 11.76 9.13 14.91
N GLU A 710 10.85 9.10 13.94
CA GLU A 710 11.17 9.34 12.53
C GLU A 710 11.28 10.81 12.13
N GLU A 711 10.42 11.68 12.65
CA GLU A 711 10.29 13.08 12.22
C GLU A 711 10.21 14.09 13.39
N PRO A 712 11.13 14.04 14.37
CA PRO A 712 11.05 14.83 15.60
C PRO A 712 11.12 16.34 15.36
N THR A 713 11.63 16.77 14.21
CA THR A 713 11.81 18.18 13.83
C THR A 713 10.75 18.71 12.87
N LYS A 714 9.92 17.84 12.27
CA LYS A 714 8.97 18.22 11.21
C LYS A 714 7.62 18.73 11.74
N LEU A 715 7.53 19.00 13.04
CA LEU A 715 6.41 19.71 13.68
C LEU A 715 5.02 19.09 13.48
N GLY A 716 4.93 17.79 13.14
CA GLY A 716 3.66 17.07 13.06
C GLY A 716 2.96 16.97 14.42
N SER A 717 1.67 17.27 14.45
CA SER A 717 0.85 17.34 15.66
C SER A 717 -0.22 16.23 15.69
N TYR A 718 -1.04 16.26 16.73
CA TYR A 718 -2.20 15.38 16.90
C TYR A 718 -3.53 16.10 16.61
N TYR A 719 -3.49 17.25 15.91
CA TYR A 719 -4.69 18.05 15.65
C TYR A 719 -5.62 17.44 14.61
N SER A 720 -5.16 16.48 13.79
CA SER A 720 -6.03 15.65 12.94
C SER A 720 -7.17 15.01 13.75
N ALA A 721 -6.86 14.52 14.95
CA ALA A 721 -7.84 13.92 15.86
C ALA A 721 -8.88 14.92 16.37
N ALA A 722 -8.44 16.12 16.75
CA ALA A 722 -9.33 17.18 17.21
C ALA A 722 -10.28 17.66 16.10
N ILE A 723 -9.78 17.75 14.85
CA ILE A 723 -10.58 18.18 13.71
C ILE A 723 -11.60 17.10 13.31
N ALA A 724 -11.19 15.82 13.34
CA ALA A 724 -12.09 14.70 13.12
C ALA A 724 -13.21 14.68 14.17
N TYR A 725 -12.86 14.84 15.45
CA TYR A 725 -13.82 14.89 16.55
C TYR A 725 -14.77 16.09 16.44
N TYR A 726 -14.27 17.26 16.05
CA TYR A 726 -15.14 18.41 15.75
C TYR A 726 -16.14 18.11 14.65
N GLY A 727 -15.71 17.46 13.56
CA GLY A 727 -16.57 17.05 12.46
C GLY A 727 -17.69 16.12 12.92
N TRP A 728 -17.38 15.20 13.82
CA TRP A 728 -18.34 14.26 14.40
C TRP A 728 -19.32 14.94 15.38
N LEU A 729 -18.85 15.87 16.22
CA LEU A 729 -19.70 16.60 17.19
C LEU A 729 -20.64 17.63 16.54
N THR A 730 -20.24 18.19 15.40
CA THR A 730 -20.91 19.36 14.84
C THR A 730 -22.00 18.95 13.89
N ASP A 731 -23.25 19.33 14.19
CA ASP A 731 -24.33 19.29 13.21
C ASP A 731 -24.12 20.42 12.19
N LEU A 732 -23.98 20.07 10.91
CA LEU A 732 -23.84 21.05 9.83
C LEU A 732 -25.11 21.87 9.60
N PHE A 733 -26.28 21.33 9.97
CA PHE A 733 -27.59 21.93 9.68
C PHE A 733 -28.51 22.03 10.91
N PRO A 734 -28.08 22.70 11.99
CA PRO A 734 -28.82 22.74 13.26
C PRO A 734 -30.20 23.42 13.13
N ASP A 735 -30.41 24.23 12.09
CA ASP A 735 -31.67 24.91 11.81
C ASP A 735 -32.59 24.18 10.82
N LYS A 736 -32.14 23.07 10.18
CA LYS A 736 -32.89 22.34 9.14
C LYS A 736 -33.36 20.93 9.57
N GLY A 737 -32.86 20.40 10.69
CA GLY A 737 -33.32 19.16 11.32
C GLY A 737 -34.18 19.38 12.58
N GLY A 738 -34.78 18.32 13.11
CA GLY A 738 -35.11 18.28 14.54
C GLY A 738 -33.91 17.71 15.30
N ASP A 739 -33.75 18.03 16.60
CA ASP A 739 -32.64 17.60 17.47
C ASP A 739 -32.31 16.08 17.44
N SER A 740 -33.16 15.24 16.82
CA SER A 740 -33.06 13.79 16.75
C SER A 740 -32.41 13.22 15.48
N ASN A 741 -31.96 14.04 14.50
CA ASN A 741 -31.26 13.57 13.29
C ASN A 741 -30.20 14.60 12.81
N PRO A 742 -29.13 14.82 13.58
CA PRO A 742 -28.06 15.73 13.19
C PRO A 742 -27.22 15.19 12.01
N THR A 743 -26.64 16.08 11.19
CA THR A 743 -25.78 15.72 10.05
C THR A 743 -24.32 16.04 10.38
N HIS A 744 -23.54 14.99 10.64
CA HIS A 744 -22.15 15.08 11.08
C HIS A 744 -21.16 14.59 10.03
N ILE A 745 -19.93 15.14 10.05
CA ILE A 745 -18.84 14.68 9.19
C ILE A 745 -18.17 13.47 9.84
N ASN A 746 -18.27 12.32 9.18
CA ASN A 746 -17.58 11.10 9.61
C ASN A 746 -16.19 10.97 8.95
N THR A 747 -15.18 10.60 9.72
CA THR A 747 -13.79 10.47 9.27
C THR A 747 -13.34 9.02 9.24
N PHE A 748 -12.85 8.59 8.08
CA PHE A 748 -12.12 7.36 7.85
C PHE A 748 -10.63 7.70 7.64
N ALA A 749 -9.72 6.91 8.22
CA ALA A 749 -8.29 7.14 8.06
C ALA A 749 -7.60 5.92 7.46
N VAL A 750 -6.88 6.13 6.37
CA VAL A 750 -6.10 5.13 5.65
C VAL A 750 -4.64 5.51 5.85
N ALA A 751 -4.00 4.80 6.77
CA ALA A 751 -2.64 5.04 7.21
C ALA A 751 -1.68 4.17 6.39
N LEU A 752 -0.92 4.80 5.50
CA LEU A 752 0.17 4.14 4.78
C LEU A 752 1.34 3.95 5.76
N ALA A 753 1.84 2.72 5.89
CA ALA A 753 2.92 2.43 6.82
C ALA A 753 4.21 3.19 6.48
N SER A 754 4.98 3.49 7.52
CA SER A 754 6.28 4.14 7.33
C SER A 754 7.19 3.28 6.43
N PRO A 755 7.94 3.88 5.51
CA PRO A 755 8.99 3.17 4.77
C PRO A 755 10.19 2.81 5.64
N LEU A 756 10.30 3.34 6.87
CA LEU A 756 11.50 3.22 7.68
C LEU A 756 11.53 1.93 8.52
N PRO A 757 12.71 1.30 8.68
CA PRO A 757 12.84 0.01 9.34
C PRO A 757 12.66 0.12 10.87
N ARG A 758 11.82 -0.75 11.41
CA ARG A 758 11.70 -1.01 12.85
C ARG A 758 11.96 -2.49 13.11
N ILE A 759 13.07 -2.80 13.77
CA ILE A 759 13.43 -4.18 14.09
C ILE A 759 12.86 -4.52 15.48
N ASN A 760 11.87 -5.42 15.50
CA ASN A 760 11.31 -5.96 16.74
C ASN A 760 11.98 -7.31 17.04
N ILE A 761 12.80 -7.37 18.08
CA ILE A 761 13.50 -8.58 18.51
C ILE A 761 12.58 -9.32 19.48
N PRO A 762 12.00 -10.48 19.10
CA PRO A 762 11.05 -11.19 19.93
C PRO A 762 11.73 -11.81 21.15
N LEU A 763 11.04 -11.78 22.29
CA LEU A 763 11.50 -12.37 23.55
C LEU A 763 10.69 -13.63 23.89
N PRO A 764 11.26 -14.60 24.64
CA PRO A 764 10.58 -15.85 24.97
C PRO A 764 9.28 -15.71 25.78
N ASP A 765 9.06 -14.56 26.41
CA ASP A 765 7.85 -14.25 27.19
C ASP A 765 6.72 -13.61 26.35
N GLY A 766 6.95 -13.42 25.04
CA GLY A 766 6.02 -12.80 24.10
C GLY A 766 6.13 -11.28 24.01
N SER A 767 7.00 -10.64 24.79
CA SER A 767 7.36 -9.23 24.60
C SER A 767 8.44 -9.07 23.52
N SER A 768 8.82 -7.83 23.17
CA SER A 768 9.89 -7.57 22.21
C SER A 768 10.72 -6.34 22.58
N VAL A 769 11.98 -6.33 22.15
CA VAL A 769 12.83 -5.13 22.16
C VAL A 769 12.72 -4.48 20.80
N SER A 770 12.33 -3.20 20.76
CA SER A 770 12.25 -2.44 19.52
C SER A 770 13.54 -1.65 19.29
N LEU A 771 14.07 -1.74 18.08
CA LEU A 771 15.24 -1.02 17.61
C LEU A 771 14.88 -0.21 16.36
N VAL A 772 15.04 1.11 16.42
CA VAL A 772 14.80 1.99 15.28
C VAL A 772 16.08 2.77 14.98
N PRO A 773 16.71 2.61 13.80
CA PRO A 773 17.89 3.38 13.43
C PRO A 773 17.62 4.89 13.47
N PHE A 774 18.61 5.65 13.94
CA PHE A 774 18.49 7.09 14.13
C PHE A 774 19.86 7.76 14.04
N ALA A 775 19.91 8.93 13.41
CA ALA A 775 21.15 9.69 13.26
C ALA A 775 20.88 11.21 13.26
N LYS A 776 21.89 11.97 13.71
CA LYS A 776 21.90 13.44 13.71
C LYS A 776 23.17 13.94 13.06
N SER A 777 23.08 15.13 12.46
CA SER A 777 24.25 15.85 11.95
C SER A 777 24.65 16.95 12.92
N PRO A 778 25.69 16.75 13.76
CA PRO A 778 26.12 17.76 14.74
C PRO A 778 27.12 18.80 14.23
N GLY A 779 27.69 18.66 13.02
CA GLY A 779 28.78 19.53 12.58
C GLY A 779 28.92 19.64 11.07
N GLY A 780 29.80 20.53 10.61
CA GLY A 780 29.95 20.84 9.18
C GLY A 780 28.89 21.80 8.63
N SER A 781 29.16 22.42 7.48
CA SER A 781 28.19 23.28 6.74
C SER A 781 27.38 24.31 7.58
N GLY A 782 27.99 24.88 8.62
CA GLY A 782 27.38 25.89 9.49
C GLY A 782 26.50 25.34 10.63
N ILE A 783 26.44 24.02 10.78
CA ILE A 783 25.73 23.34 11.88
C ILE A 783 26.46 23.59 13.20
N SER A 784 25.67 23.81 14.25
CA SER A 784 26.14 23.94 15.64
C SER A 784 25.78 22.67 16.41
N ALA A 785 26.74 22.11 17.16
CA ALA A 785 26.51 20.97 18.05
C ALA A 785 25.89 21.38 19.41
N ASP A 786 25.68 22.68 19.63
CA ASP A 786 25.18 23.21 20.89
C ASP A 786 23.72 22.78 21.15
N GLU A 787 23.44 22.44 22.40
CA GLU A 787 22.09 22.07 22.85
C GLU A 787 21.10 23.22 22.62
N GLY A 788 19.97 22.92 21.96
CA GLY A 788 18.92 23.89 21.64
C GLY A 788 19.04 24.53 20.26
N ASP A 789 20.18 24.40 19.57
CA ASP A 789 20.27 24.75 18.15
C ASP A 789 19.58 23.69 17.28
N PHE A 790 19.36 24.00 15.99
CA PHE A 790 18.84 23.02 15.04
C PHE A 790 19.97 22.15 14.51
N GLN A 791 19.82 20.84 14.65
CA GLN A 791 20.64 19.83 13.99
C GLN A 791 19.74 18.98 13.10
N PRO A 792 20.08 18.76 11.82
CA PRO A 792 19.35 17.85 10.96
C PRO A 792 19.31 16.43 11.55
N THR A 793 18.15 15.81 11.45
CA THR A 793 17.91 14.37 11.57
C THR A 793 18.24 13.72 10.23
N ASN A 794 19.15 12.77 10.23
CA ASN A 794 19.56 12.13 8.99
C ASN A 794 18.44 11.23 8.47
N THR A 795 18.01 11.46 7.23
CA THR A 795 16.99 10.63 6.61
C THR A 795 17.60 9.28 6.26
N ILE A 796 16.87 8.20 6.53
CA ILE A 796 17.24 6.88 6.01
C ILE A 796 16.82 6.83 4.55
N VAL A 797 17.81 6.68 3.68
CA VAL A 797 17.66 6.63 2.23
C VAL A 797 17.38 5.21 1.76
N ASP A 798 18.06 4.23 2.35
CA ASP A 798 17.85 2.82 2.00
C ASP A 798 18.20 1.90 3.18
N PHE A 799 17.64 0.69 3.16
CA PHE A 799 17.81 -0.36 4.15
C PHE A 799 18.09 -1.68 3.45
N TYR A 800 19.19 -2.33 3.82
CA TYR A 800 19.56 -3.63 3.24
C TYR A 800 19.74 -4.68 4.33
N VAL A 801 19.00 -5.78 4.22
CA VAL A 801 19.22 -6.95 5.07
C VAL A 801 20.41 -7.75 4.55
N GLU A 802 21.40 -8.00 5.41
CA GLU A 802 22.48 -8.93 5.10
C GLU A 802 22.12 -10.36 5.55
N ASP A 803 21.56 -10.50 6.75
CA ASP A 803 21.04 -11.75 7.33
C ASP A 803 20.14 -11.41 8.53
N ILE A 804 18.94 -11.98 8.66
CA ILE A 804 18.07 -11.78 9.83
C ILE A 804 17.42 -13.11 10.23
N THR A 805 17.41 -13.36 11.54
CA THR A 805 16.68 -14.45 12.20
C THR A 805 15.98 -13.92 13.45
N SER A 806 15.12 -14.73 14.07
CA SER A 806 14.47 -14.37 15.34
C SER A 806 15.46 -14.10 16.50
N THR A 807 16.71 -14.55 16.42
CA THR A 807 17.70 -14.40 17.50
C THR A 807 18.94 -13.60 17.14
N SER A 808 19.20 -13.33 15.86
CA SER A 808 20.34 -12.54 15.42
C SER A 808 20.06 -11.89 14.07
N GLY A 809 20.70 -10.77 13.78
CA GLY A 809 20.63 -10.20 12.43
C GLY A 809 21.73 -9.17 12.17
N SER A 810 21.98 -8.89 10.90
CA SER A 810 22.89 -7.90 10.34
C SER A 810 22.19 -7.16 9.20
N PHE A 811 22.21 -5.83 9.25
CA PHE A 811 21.63 -4.98 8.21
C PHE A 811 22.40 -3.67 8.06
N LEU A 812 22.29 -3.06 6.88
CA LEU A 812 22.91 -1.79 6.53
C LEU A 812 21.86 -0.68 6.47
N ILE A 813 22.21 0.48 7.02
CA ILE A 813 21.44 1.71 6.88
C ILE A 813 22.25 2.71 6.08
N ASN A 814 21.65 3.21 5.01
CA ASN A 814 22.13 4.35 4.26
C ASN A 814 21.46 5.63 4.81
N PHE A 815 22.26 6.60 5.25
CA PHE A 815 21.81 7.89 5.76
C PHE A 815 22.23 9.04 4.84
N GLU A 816 21.30 9.97 4.62
CA GLU A 816 21.55 11.30 4.05
C GLU A 816 21.93 12.31 5.15
N ASP A 817 22.80 13.27 4.86
CA ASP A 817 23.39 14.24 5.79
C ASP A 817 22.42 15.36 6.24
N VAL A 818 21.31 15.55 5.53
CA VAL A 818 20.23 16.47 5.91
C VAL A 818 18.84 15.83 5.92
N GLU A 819 17.88 16.51 6.55
CA GLU A 819 16.49 16.04 6.63
C GLU A 819 15.76 16.08 5.29
N GLN A 820 16.09 17.06 4.43
CA GLN A 820 15.25 17.47 3.31
C GLN A 820 16.10 18.10 2.19
N GLY A 821 15.75 17.80 0.94
CA GLY A 821 16.33 18.45 -0.23
C GLY A 821 17.69 17.85 -0.62
N ALA A 822 18.68 18.73 -0.83
CA ALA A 822 20.06 18.35 -1.19
C ALA A 822 20.17 17.39 -2.40
N ASP A 823 21.26 16.64 -2.43
CA ASP A 823 21.54 15.52 -3.34
C ASP A 823 20.52 14.40 -3.13
N HIS A 824 20.08 14.24 -1.88
CA HIS A 824 19.25 13.15 -1.41
C HIS A 824 19.81 11.81 -1.85
N ASP A 825 21.10 11.54 -1.58
CA ASP A 825 21.77 10.30 -1.94
C ASP A 825 22.47 9.68 -0.72
N MET A 826 23.60 9.00 -0.93
CA MET A 826 24.28 8.28 0.15
C MET A 826 25.40 9.12 0.73
N ASP A 827 25.22 9.58 1.98
CA ASP A 827 26.25 10.33 2.72
C ASP A 827 26.93 9.48 3.80
N ALA A 828 26.26 8.50 4.39
CA ALA A 828 26.88 7.56 5.31
C ALA A 828 26.23 6.18 5.27
N ILE A 829 27.04 5.14 5.47
CA ILE A 829 26.56 3.77 5.64
C ILE A 829 27.01 3.25 6.99
N ALA A 830 26.06 2.75 7.77
CA ALA A 830 26.33 2.05 9.03
C ALA A 830 25.75 0.63 9.00
N ARG A 831 26.51 -0.33 9.52
CA ARG A 831 26.04 -1.70 9.77
C ARG A 831 25.54 -1.80 11.20
N TYR A 832 24.42 -2.46 11.37
CA TYR A 832 23.80 -2.77 12.65
C TYR A 832 23.71 -4.27 12.77
N GLN A 833 24.12 -4.79 13.91
CA GLN A 833 24.00 -6.20 14.24
C GLN A 833 23.30 -6.35 15.58
N TYR A 834 22.41 -7.33 15.71
CA TYR A 834 21.82 -7.69 16.99
C TYR A 834 21.96 -9.18 17.29
N GLN A 835 21.99 -9.51 18.58
CA GLN A 835 22.01 -10.88 19.08
C GLN A 835 21.19 -10.98 20.37
N LEU A 836 20.15 -11.82 20.37
CA LEU A 836 19.48 -12.30 21.57
C LEU A 836 20.36 -13.39 22.20
N ASN A 837 20.93 -13.10 23.37
CA ASN A 837 21.83 -13.98 24.08
C ASN A 837 21.05 -15.06 24.86
N ALA A 838 21.73 -16.18 25.16
CA ALA A 838 21.14 -17.30 25.91
C ALA A 838 20.70 -16.94 27.35
N ASP A 839 21.20 -15.83 27.91
CA ASP A 839 20.78 -15.31 29.21
C ASP A 839 19.58 -14.35 29.13
N GLY A 840 19.01 -14.15 27.94
CA GLY A 840 17.88 -13.28 27.67
C GLY A 840 18.24 -11.81 27.47
N THR A 841 19.53 -11.43 27.46
CA THR A 841 19.96 -10.08 27.11
C THR A 841 20.04 -9.88 25.59
N VAL A 842 19.97 -8.64 25.12
CA VAL A 842 20.12 -8.29 23.70
C VAL A 842 21.40 -7.49 23.51
N THR A 843 22.34 -8.00 22.72
CA THR A 843 23.54 -7.26 22.30
C THR A 843 23.28 -6.58 20.97
N ILE A 844 23.72 -5.33 20.84
CA ILE A 844 23.66 -4.52 19.62
C ILE A 844 25.06 -4.01 19.31
N GLU A 845 25.50 -4.20 18.07
CA GLU A 845 26.75 -3.67 17.53
C GLU A 845 26.45 -2.74 16.35
N VAL A 846 27.17 -1.62 16.28
CA VAL A 846 27.03 -0.65 15.20
C VAL A 846 28.40 -0.26 14.71
N ASP A 847 28.62 -0.36 13.40
CA ASP A 847 29.86 0.03 12.73
C ASP A 847 29.57 1.10 11.67
N SER A 848 30.26 2.22 11.72
CA SER A 848 30.31 3.16 10.60
C SER A 848 31.22 2.56 9.52
N LEU A 849 30.67 2.31 8.33
CA LEU A 849 31.38 1.68 7.21
C LEU A 849 31.85 2.68 6.16
N TYR A 850 31.10 3.76 5.95
CA TYR A 850 31.40 4.77 4.95
C TYR A 850 30.83 6.14 5.31
N ALA A 851 31.45 7.20 4.74
CA ALA A 851 30.97 8.57 4.81
C ALA A 851 31.40 9.35 3.56
N ALA A 852 30.53 10.18 2.97
CA ALA A 852 30.81 11.15 1.94
C ALA A 852 29.68 12.19 1.83
N GLY A 853 29.77 13.28 2.61
CA GLY A 853 28.83 14.42 2.52
C GLY A 853 29.44 15.77 2.93
N GLY A 854 30.54 15.73 3.70
CA GLY A 854 31.22 16.93 4.21
C GLY A 854 30.49 17.60 5.38
N ILE A 855 29.39 17.00 5.84
CA ILE A 855 28.70 17.25 7.09
C ILE A 855 29.02 16.10 8.05
N ASP A 856 29.31 16.43 9.30
CA ASP A 856 29.64 15.44 10.32
C ASP A 856 28.34 14.74 10.76
N GLN A 857 28.27 13.40 10.67
CA GLN A 857 27.10 12.61 11.05
C GLN A 857 27.39 11.68 12.24
N HIS A 858 26.48 11.63 13.22
CA HIS A 858 26.51 10.72 14.36
C HIS A 858 25.32 9.77 14.27
N MET A 859 25.60 8.46 14.26
CA MET A 859 24.63 7.41 13.96
C MET A 859 24.46 6.45 15.14
N GLY A 860 23.26 5.88 15.22
CA GLY A 860 22.90 4.90 16.21
C GLY A 860 21.40 4.57 16.15
N TYR A 861 20.71 4.55 17.28
CA TYR A 861 19.34 4.02 17.34
C TYR A 861 18.53 4.53 18.53
N VAL A 862 17.20 4.45 18.41
CA VAL A 862 16.26 4.54 19.52
C VAL A 862 15.88 3.13 19.94
N ILE A 863 16.01 2.83 21.23
CA ILE A 863 15.67 1.51 21.79
C ILE A 863 14.57 1.61 22.84
N SER A 864 13.65 0.63 22.83
CA SER A 864 12.59 0.50 23.85
C SER A 864 12.32 -0.96 24.22
N GLY A 865 11.81 -1.20 25.43
CA GLY A 865 11.51 -2.55 25.94
C GLY A 865 12.65 -3.13 26.80
N THR A 866 13.54 -2.27 27.28
CA THR A 866 14.72 -2.62 28.07
C THR A 866 14.76 -1.83 29.38
N SER A 867 15.68 -2.19 30.26
CA SER A 867 15.96 -1.42 31.49
C SER A 867 16.64 -0.07 31.24
N LYS A 868 17.07 0.22 30.01
CA LYS A 868 17.82 1.42 29.61
C LYS A 868 17.37 1.88 28.22
N ASP A 869 16.13 2.35 28.17
CA ASP A 869 15.51 2.85 26.95
C ASP A 869 15.98 4.28 26.65
N GLY A 870 16.07 4.64 25.36
CA GLY A 870 16.39 6.00 24.94
C GLY A 870 17.09 6.08 23.59
N ILE A 871 17.64 7.26 23.29
CA ILE A 871 18.45 7.51 22.10
C ILE A 871 19.91 7.17 22.37
N TYR A 872 20.47 6.28 21.56
CA TYR A 872 21.86 5.90 21.58
C TYR A 872 22.53 6.30 20.27
N LEU A 873 23.16 7.49 20.22
CA LEU A 873 24.09 7.85 19.14
C LEU A 873 25.49 7.35 19.53
N VAL A 874 25.97 6.32 18.85
CA VAL A 874 27.07 5.47 19.35
C VAL A 874 28.30 5.48 18.47
N VAL A 875 28.15 5.82 17.19
CA VAL A 875 29.26 5.96 16.24
C VAL A 875 29.19 7.30 15.53
N ARG A 876 30.35 7.81 15.12
CA ARG A 876 30.44 8.91 14.15
C ARG A 876 30.74 8.36 12.76
N ASP A 877 30.55 9.19 11.76
CA ASP A 877 31.00 8.96 10.40
C ASP A 877 32.53 8.88 10.27
N ARG A 878 33.01 8.28 9.18
CA ARG A 878 34.45 8.02 8.98
C ARG A 878 35.25 9.28 8.64
N ASP A 879 34.66 10.18 7.86
CA ASP A 879 35.37 11.27 7.19
C ASP A 879 35.08 12.67 7.76
N GLY A 880 34.20 12.76 8.76
CA GLY A 880 33.85 14.00 9.46
C GLY A 880 34.87 14.44 10.51
N GLY A 881 34.80 15.73 10.87
CA GLY A 881 35.21 16.19 12.19
C GLY A 881 34.44 15.38 13.23
N ALA A 882 35.07 15.01 14.33
CA ALA A 882 34.37 14.34 15.43
C ALA A 882 33.97 15.40 16.46
N PRO A 883 32.91 16.21 16.25
CA PRO A 883 32.43 17.13 17.26
C PRO A 883 31.95 16.33 18.46
N VAL A 884 31.97 16.96 19.64
CA VAL A 884 31.30 16.38 20.80
C VAL A 884 29.86 16.87 20.73
N TYR A 885 28.90 15.96 20.74
CA TYR A 885 27.49 16.31 20.63
C TYR A 885 26.70 15.89 21.87
N TYR A 886 25.75 16.72 22.29
CA TYR A 886 25.03 16.54 23.54
C TYR A 886 24.05 15.36 23.53
N LEU A 887 23.85 14.66 22.39
CA LEU A 887 23.08 13.41 22.30
C LEU A 887 23.94 12.14 22.11
N ASP A 888 25.26 12.27 22.14
CA ASP A 888 26.20 11.14 22.03
C ASP A 888 26.23 10.24 23.26
N THR A 889 26.18 8.94 23.08
CA THR A 889 26.37 7.94 24.14
C THR A 889 27.66 7.14 23.88
N PRO A 890 28.84 7.70 24.20
CA PRO A 890 30.11 6.96 24.13
C PRO A 890 30.15 5.83 25.17
N ASP A 891 31.05 4.86 24.99
CA ASP A 891 31.12 3.62 25.78
C ASP A 891 30.94 3.82 27.29
N GLY A 892 29.96 3.11 27.87
CA GLY A 892 29.65 3.16 29.30
C GLY A 892 28.78 4.33 29.75
N VAL A 893 28.40 5.24 28.85
CA VAL A 893 27.44 6.33 29.09
C VAL A 893 26.06 5.92 28.56
N ASP A 894 25.01 6.14 29.35
CA ASP A 894 23.62 5.93 28.97
C ASP A 894 22.90 7.26 28.65
N PRO A 895 21.73 7.23 27.97
CA PRO A 895 20.95 8.44 27.70
C PRO A 895 20.62 9.19 28.98
N GLY A 896 20.95 10.49 29.01
CA GLY A 896 20.74 11.37 30.17
C GLY A 896 21.89 11.41 31.18
N ASP A 897 22.90 10.53 31.07
CA ASP A 897 24.11 10.63 31.89
C ASP A 897 25.02 11.79 31.41
N PRO A 898 25.85 12.38 32.29
CA PRO A 898 26.87 13.35 31.88
C PRO A 898 27.90 12.74 30.93
N ARG A 899 27.96 13.24 29.69
CA ARG A 899 28.73 12.66 28.57
C ARG A 899 30.23 13.00 28.57
N GLY A 900 30.66 13.99 29.36
CA GLY A 900 32.06 14.41 29.42
C GLY A 900 32.53 15.15 28.14
N THR A 901 33.76 14.87 27.69
CA THR A 901 34.36 15.43 26.45
C THR A 901 34.75 14.33 25.46
N ASP A 902 34.20 13.14 25.66
CA ASP A 902 34.55 11.96 24.87
C ASP A 902 33.91 12.03 23.49
N LYS A 903 34.63 11.55 22.49
CA LYS A 903 34.21 11.53 21.09
C LYS A 903 33.74 10.14 20.72
N LEU A 904 32.76 10.04 19.83
CA LEU A 904 32.32 8.74 19.31
C LEU A 904 33.42 8.05 18.49
N GLY A 905 33.47 6.72 18.62
CA GLY A 905 34.28 5.85 17.78
C GLY A 905 33.62 5.55 16.43
N LEU A 906 34.23 4.66 15.67
CA LEU A 906 33.65 4.14 14.41
C LEU A 906 32.91 2.81 14.61
N SER A 907 32.93 2.26 15.82
CA SER A 907 32.31 1.01 16.21
C SER A 907 31.86 1.12 17.67
N SER A 908 30.74 0.47 18.02
CA SER A 908 30.21 0.40 19.38
C SER A 908 29.46 -0.90 19.61
N THR A 909 29.63 -1.51 20.79
CA THR A 909 28.85 -2.67 21.23
C THR A 909 28.15 -2.38 22.56
N ARG A 910 26.86 -2.68 22.64
CA ARG A 910 26.01 -2.48 23.84
C ARG A 910 25.20 -3.72 24.15
N THR A 911 25.05 -4.05 25.43
CA THR A 911 24.17 -5.14 25.88
C THR A 911 23.07 -4.60 26.78
N PHE A 912 21.83 -4.90 26.43
CA PHE A 912 20.62 -4.46 27.09
C PHE A 912 19.95 -5.62 27.82
N VAL A 913 19.42 -5.33 29.00
CA VAL A 913 18.56 -6.26 29.74
C VAL A 913 17.11 -5.90 29.43
N PRO A 914 16.31 -6.80 28.81
CA PRO A 914 14.89 -6.58 28.58
C PRO A 914 14.13 -6.25 29.87
N SER A 915 13.10 -5.43 29.75
CA SER A 915 12.24 -5.07 30.88
C SER A 915 10.81 -4.83 30.41
N GLY A 916 9.84 -5.32 31.19
CA GLY A 916 8.42 -5.01 30.97
C GLY A 916 8.00 -3.60 31.40
N ASN A 917 8.91 -2.79 31.95
CA ASN A 917 8.67 -1.40 32.34
C ASN A 917 9.50 -0.47 31.45
N SER A 918 8.95 -0.06 30.31
CA SER A 918 9.62 0.88 29.40
C SER A 918 9.85 2.23 30.08
N ALA A 919 11.00 2.87 29.88
CA ALA A 919 11.25 4.21 30.42
C ALA A 919 10.44 5.30 29.70
N ALA A 920 10.09 5.06 28.44
CA ALA A 920 9.16 5.83 27.63
C ALA A 920 8.53 4.95 26.55
N THR A 921 7.32 5.26 26.10
CA THR A 921 6.62 4.52 25.04
C THR A 921 6.47 5.34 23.76
N LEU A 922 6.13 4.67 22.65
CA LEU A 922 5.65 5.34 21.44
C LEU A 922 4.15 5.58 21.57
N LEU A 923 3.70 6.78 21.24
CA LEU A 923 2.28 7.08 21.09
C LEU A 923 1.73 6.41 19.84
N LYS A 924 0.43 6.11 19.82
CA LYS A 924 -0.29 5.80 18.58
C LYS A 924 -0.19 7.01 17.64
N ASP A 925 -0.27 6.76 16.33
CA ASP A 925 -0.15 7.83 15.34
C ASP A 925 -1.38 8.76 15.34
N PRO A 926 -1.27 9.99 14.79
CA PRO A 926 -2.39 10.93 14.75
C PRO A 926 -3.61 10.47 13.94
N LEU A 927 -3.44 9.58 12.94
CA LEU A 927 -4.53 9.08 12.12
C LEU A 927 -5.34 8.01 12.85
N TYR A 928 -4.72 7.23 13.74
CA TYR A 928 -5.40 6.32 14.66
C TYR A 928 -6.42 7.07 15.52
N PHE A 929 -6.00 8.16 16.15
CA PHE A 929 -6.89 8.98 16.97
C PHE A 929 -7.96 9.69 16.12
N ALA A 930 -7.63 10.11 14.90
CA ALA A 930 -8.60 10.71 13.98
C ALA A 930 -9.71 9.74 13.56
N ALA A 931 -9.37 8.47 13.29
CA ALA A 931 -10.35 7.43 12.99
C ALA A 931 -11.25 7.11 14.20
N LYS A 932 -10.65 6.93 15.39
CA LYS A 932 -11.38 6.61 16.63
C LYS A 932 -12.35 7.72 17.01
N TRP A 933 -11.88 8.96 17.08
CA TRP A 933 -12.67 10.09 17.56
C TRP A 933 -13.52 10.76 16.47
N GLY A 934 -13.29 10.42 15.21
CA GLY A 934 -13.97 11.03 14.07
C GLY A 934 -15.10 10.24 13.44
N GLY A 935 -15.41 9.03 13.92
CA GLY A 935 -16.44 8.19 13.30
C GLY A 935 -16.97 7.04 14.15
N PHE A 936 -16.83 7.12 15.48
CA PHE A 936 -17.42 6.15 16.40
C PHE A 936 -18.96 6.23 16.39
N ILE A 937 -19.60 5.16 16.83
CA ILE A 937 -21.06 5.09 16.99
C ILE A 937 -21.35 5.25 18.47
N ASP A 938 -21.83 6.43 18.89
CA ASP A 938 -22.18 6.69 20.28
C ASP A 938 -23.44 5.91 20.69
N LYS A 939 -23.26 4.91 21.54
CA LYS A 939 -24.35 4.02 21.98
C LYS A 939 -24.99 4.50 23.29
N ASN A 940 -24.36 5.41 24.01
CA ASN A 940 -24.80 5.85 25.33
C ASN A 940 -25.12 7.36 25.41
N ASP A 941 -25.05 8.06 24.28
CA ASP A 941 -25.34 9.48 24.10
C ASP A 941 -24.47 10.40 24.99
N ASN A 942 -23.18 10.08 25.13
CA ASN A 942 -22.22 10.84 25.96
C ASN A 942 -21.19 11.66 25.15
N ASP A 943 -21.26 11.60 23.82
CA ASP A 943 -20.38 12.26 22.86
C ASP A 943 -18.90 11.84 22.93
N ILE A 944 -18.56 10.69 23.51
CA ILE A 944 -17.17 10.17 23.60
C ILE A 944 -17.09 8.66 23.29
N PRO A 945 -16.00 8.16 22.66
CA PRO A 945 -15.82 6.73 22.37
C PRO A 945 -15.25 5.98 23.59
N ASP A 946 -16.04 5.86 24.67
CA ASP A 946 -15.59 5.28 25.94
C ASP A 946 -15.88 3.79 26.09
N GLN A 947 -16.79 3.23 25.28
CA GLN A 947 -17.04 1.80 25.21
C GLN A 947 -16.35 1.18 23.99
N THR A 948 -15.71 0.02 24.15
CA THR A 948 -15.03 -0.68 23.06
C THR A 948 -15.95 -0.89 21.85
N ASP A 949 -17.19 -1.33 22.07
CA ASP A 949 -18.17 -1.58 21.00
C ASP A 949 -18.66 -0.31 20.26
N GLU A 950 -18.23 0.90 20.65
CA GLU A 950 -18.54 2.16 19.95
C GLU A 950 -17.52 2.47 18.86
N TRP A 951 -16.29 1.97 18.98
CA TRP A 951 -15.18 2.32 18.08
C TRP A 951 -14.39 1.12 17.54
N ASP A 952 -14.50 -0.06 18.16
CA ASP A 952 -13.77 -1.30 17.84
C ASP A 952 -14.73 -2.49 18.04
N ALA A 953 -15.72 -2.60 17.16
CA ALA A 953 -16.74 -3.65 17.21
C ALA A 953 -16.41 -4.84 16.30
N LYS A 954 -15.53 -4.66 15.31
CA LYS A 954 -15.13 -5.66 14.33
C LYS A 954 -13.62 -5.75 14.25
N ASN A 955 -13.12 -6.92 13.83
CA ASN A 955 -11.72 -7.05 13.46
C ASN A 955 -11.47 -6.36 12.10
N ASN A 956 -10.49 -5.45 12.03
CA ASN A 956 -10.22 -4.64 10.84
C ASN A 956 -9.69 -5.45 9.64
N ILE A 957 -9.22 -6.69 9.86
CA ILE A 957 -8.71 -7.57 8.81
C ILE A 957 -9.78 -8.58 8.40
N THR A 958 -10.29 -9.38 9.34
CA THR A 958 -11.24 -10.48 9.03
C THR A 958 -12.68 -10.01 8.86
N GLN A 959 -13.00 -8.79 9.30
CA GLN A 959 -14.36 -8.24 9.36
C GLN A 959 -15.32 -9.02 10.27
N GLU A 960 -14.82 -9.99 11.05
CA GLU A 960 -15.61 -10.74 12.02
C GLU A 960 -15.94 -9.87 13.24
N ALA A 961 -17.08 -10.15 13.89
CA ALA A 961 -17.48 -9.43 15.09
C ALA A 961 -16.54 -9.72 16.27
N GLY A 962 -16.14 -8.66 16.98
CA GLY A 962 -15.26 -8.71 18.14
C GLY A 962 -14.08 -7.73 18.01
N PRO A 963 -13.60 -7.17 19.13
CA PRO A 963 -12.57 -6.14 19.11
C PRO A 963 -11.19 -6.69 18.80
N ASP A 964 -10.36 -5.91 18.12
CA ASP A 964 -8.94 -6.19 17.86
C ASP A 964 -7.97 -5.11 18.38
N GLY A 965 -8.49 -4.04 19.00
CA GLY A 965 -7.74 -2.91 19.53
C GLY A 965 -7.45 -1.82 18.48
N VAL A 966 -7.97 -1.96 17.26
CA VAL A 966 -7.87 -1.01 16.16
C VAL A 966 -9.24 -0.41 15.89
N PRO A 967 -9.37 0.92 15.71
CA PRO A 967 -10.67 1.51 15.42
C PRO A 967 -11.24 1.01 14.09
N ASP A 968 -12.53 0.71 14.03
CA ASP A 968 -13.22 0.19 12.83
C ASP A 968 -13.06 1.10 11.59
N ASN A 969 -12.76 2.39 11.80
CA ASN A 969 -12.53 3.39 10.75
C ASN A 969 -11.05 3.62 10.40
N TYR A 970 -10.14 2.87 11.00
CA TYR A 970 -8.70 2.96 10.79
C TYR A 970 -8.20 1.79 9.94
N PHE A 971 -7.64 2.12 8.78
CA PHE A 971 -7.17 1.15 7.80
C PHE A 971 -5.67 1.27 7.70
N GLN A 972 -4.96 0.42 8.45
CA GLN A 972 -3.50 0.37 8.41
C GLN A 972 -3.05 -0.42 7.19
N VAL A 973 -2.54 0.29 6.21
CA VAL A 973 -1.97 -0.31 5.01
C VAL A 973 -0.49 -0.53 5.29
N THR A 974 -0.15 -1.68 5.84
CA THR A 974 1.24 -2.10 6.08
C THR A 974 2.01 -2.22 4.77
N ASN A 975 1.33 -2.59 3.69
CA ASN A 975 1.88 -2.69 2.35
C ASN A 975 0.75 -2.68 1.30
N ALA A 976 1.14 -2.66 0.02
CA ALA A 976 0.19 -2.60 -1.09
C ALA A 976 -0.75 -3.82 -1.24
N LEU A 977 -0.49 -4.95 -0.57
CA LEU A 977 -1.28 -6.18 -0.70
C LEU A 977 -2.71 -5.99 -0.17
N GLY A 978 -2.85 -5.47 1.05
CA GLY A 978 -4.14 -5.26 1.71
C GLY A 978 -4.86 -3.97 1.32
N LEU A 979 -4.22 -3.08 0.55
CA LEU A 979 -4.73 -1.73 0.28
C LEU A 979 -6.12 -1.74 -0.39
N LYS A 980 -6.34 -2.63 -1.37
CA LYS A 980 -7.63 -2.72 -2.06
C LYS A 980 -8.73 -3.19 -1.12
N ASP A 981 -8.49 -4.24 -0.36
CA ASP A 981 -9.50 -4.86 0.50
C ASP A 981 -9.87 -3.94 1.65
N GLN A 982 -8.87 -3.34 2.31
CA GLN A 982 -9.09 -2.36 3.38
C GLN A 982 -9.86 -1.12 2.90
N LEU A 983 -9.50 -0.54 1.74
CA LEU A 983 -10.25 0.58 1.19
C LEU A 983 -11.66 0.17 0.74
N SER A 984 -11.84 -1.05 0.21
CA SER A 984 -13.17 -1.57 -0.13
C SER A 984 -14.04 -1.70 1.11
N THR A 985 -13.49 -2.22 2.22
CA THR A 985 -14.16 -2.23 3.53
C THR A 985 -14.54 -0.83 3.97
N ALA A 986 -13.64 0.15 3.86
CA ALA A 986 -13.95 1.54 4.23
C ALA A 986 -15.16 2.08 3.43
N PHE A 987 -15.21 1.85 2.12
CA PHE A 987 -16.35 2.24 1.29
C PHE A 987 -17.64 1.48 1.61
N ASN A 988 -17.55 0.19 1.89
CA ASN A 988 -18.70 -0.61 2.31
C ASN A 988 -19.24 -0.12 3.66
N ASN A 989 -18.37 0.18 4.63
CA ASN A 989 -18.76 0.75 5.92
C ASN A 989 -19.48 2.11 5.76
N ILE A 990 -19.05 2.95 4.81
CA ILE A 990 -19.76 4.20 4.47
C ILE A 990 -21.18 3.88 3.97
N LEU A 991 -21.33 2.95 3.03
CA LEU A 991 -22.65 2.58 2.51
C LEU A 991 -23.53 1.90 3.56
N GLU A 992 -22.98 1.01 4.39
CA GLU A 992 -23.70 0.31 5.46
C GLU A 992 -24.35 1.28 6.44
N ARG A 993 -23.65 2.36 6.80
CA ARG A 993 -24.17 3.42 7.68
C ARG A 993 -25.36 4.17 7.07
N GLU A 994 -25.44 4.24 5.74
CA GLU A 994 -26.49 4.95 5.00
C GLU A 994 -27.61 4.04 4.46
N ALA A 995 -27.42 2.72 4.47
CA ALA A 995 -28.22 1.73 3.74
C ALA A 995 -29.66 1.51 4.25
N SER A 996 -30.23 2.40 5.06
CA SER A 996 -31.59 2.25 5.60
C SER A 996 -32.74 2.69 4.64
N SER A 997 -32.56 2.80 3.32
CA SER A 997 -33.70 3.08 2.42
C SER A 997 -33.54 2.63 0.95
N SER A 998 -34.66 2.44 0.24
CA SER A 998 -34.79 1.60 -0.96
C SER A 998 -35.73 2.12 -2.06
N THR A 999 -35.65 1.47 -3.24
CA THR A 999 -36.37 1.81 -4.47
C THR A 999 -37.90 1.75 -4.35
N VAL A 1000 -38.58 2.55 -5.17
CA VAL A 1000 -40.02 2.85 -5.08
C VAL A 1000 -40.69 2.66 -6.45
N THR A 1001 -41.81 1.91 -6.50
CA THR A 1001 -42.64 1.72 -7.70
C THR A 1001 -44.10 2.07 -7.42
N VAL A 1002 -44.91 2.38 -8.43
CA VAL A 1002 -46.33 2.76 -8.27
C VAL A 1002 -47.26 1.93 -9.14
N ASN A 1003 -48.48 1.71 -8.66
CA ASN A 1003 -49.48 0.90 -9.36
C ASN A 1003 -50.20 1.62 -10.54
N SER A 1004 -49.92 2.92 -10.77
CA SER A 1004 -50.57 3.69 -11.84
C SER A 1004 -49.74 4.87 -12.35
N GLY A 1005 -49.95 5.27 -13.61
CA GLY A 1005 -49.31 6.43 -14.23
C GLY A 1005 -50.03 7.77 -14.00
N ALA A 1006 -51.04 7.81 -13.12
CA ALA A 1006 -51.78 9.03 -12.76
C ALA A 1006 -52.30 8.92 -11.32
N LEU A 1007 -52.02 9.92 -10.48
CA LEU A 1007 -52.43 9.96 -9.08
C LEU A 1007 -53.97 9.97 -8.96
N ASN A 1008 -54.53 8.88 -8.43
CA ASN A 1008 -55.94 8.73 -8.03
C ASN A 1008 -56.03 8.28 -6.57
N THR A 1009 -57.23 8.30 -5.97
CA THR A 1009 -57.50 7.91 -4.57
C THR A 1009 -57.17 6.46 -4.21
N ASP A 1010 -56.88 5.60 -5.20
CA ASP A 1010 -56.56 4.18 -5.03
C ASP A 1010 -55.11 3.84 -5.45
N THR A 1011 -54.23 4.85 -5.53
CA THR A 1011 -52.82 4.67 -5.93
C THR A 1011 -52.04 4.09 -4.78
N LEU A 1012 -51.37 2.96 -5.01
CA LEU A 1012 -50.43 2.34 -4.09
C LEU A 1012 -49.01 2.52 -4.62
N LEU A 1013 -48.12 2.85 -3.70
CA LEU A 1013 -46.69 2.93 -3.86
C LEU A 1013 -46.06 1.73 -3.15
N PHE A 1014 -45.31 0.91 -3.89
CA PHE A 1014 -44.61 -0.24 -3.34
C PHE A 1014 -43.13 0.13 -3.11
N GLN A 1015 -42.61 -0.11 -1.91
CA GLN A 1015 -41.26 0.27 -1.51
C GLN A 1015 -40.43 -0.92 -1.01
N ALA A 1016 -39.24 -1.05 -1.59
CA ALA A 1016 -38.18 -2.06 -1.52
C ALA A 1016 -37.23 -2.22 -0.31
N VAL A 1017 -37.56 -2.09 0.97
CA VAL A 1017 -36.48 -1.91 2.00
C VAL A 1017 -35.53 -3.12 2.17
N PHE A 1018 -34.28 -2.83 2.52
CA PHE A 1018 -33.29 -3.82 2.93
C PHE A 1018 -32.53 -3.35 4.18
N ASN A 1019 -31.96 -4.30 4.92
CA ASN A 1019 -31.04 -4.08 6.01
C ASN A 1019 -29.76 -4.88 5.73
N ALA A 1020 -28.64 -4.17 5.56
CA ALA A 1020 -27.34 -4.79 5.28
C ALA A 1020 -26.70 -5.44 6.51
N GLU A 1021 -27.12 -5.08 7.73
CA GLU A 1021 -26.59 -5.63 8.99
C GLU A 1021 -27.00 -7.11 9.15
N ASP A 1022 -28.26 -7.43 8.85
CA ASP A 1022 -28.84 -8.77 9.06
C ASP A 1022 -29.31 -9.46 7.76
N TRP A 1023 -29.06 -8.84 6.60
CA TRP A 1023 -29.52 -9.24 5.26
C TRP A 1023 -31.03 -9.51 5.19
N SER A 1024 -31.82 -8.78 5.97
CA SER A 1024 -33.28 -8.83 5.91
C SER A 1024 -33.85 -7.78 4.96
N GLY A 1025 -35.08 -7.98 4.50
CA GLY A 1025 -35.79 -7.03 3.65
C GLY A 1025 -37.28 -6.96 3.93
N ASP A 1026 -37.95 -5.98 3.33
CA ASP A 1026 -39.41 -5.87 3.32
C ASP A 1026 -39.91 -5.15 2.05
N VAL A 1027 -41.15 -5.43 1.68
CA VAL A 1027 -41.91 -4.66 0.70
C VAL A 1027 -43.11 -4.04 1.39
N PHE A 1028 -43.17 -2.72 1.41
CA PHE A 1028 -44.35 -2.01 1.89
C PHE A 1028 -45.24 -1.59 0.73
N ALA A 1029 -46.56 -1.55 0.95
CA ALA A 1029 -47.49 -0.85 0.08
C ALA A 1029 -48.10 0.36 0.79
N TYR A 1030 -47.76 1.56 0.37
CA TYR A 1030 -48.29 2.81 0.91
C TYR A 1030 -49.42 3.36 0.03
N PRO A 1031 -50.54 3.85 0.61
CA PRO A 1031 -51.48 4.66 -0.14
C PRO A 1031 -50.87 6.03 -0.41
N VAL A 1032 -51.13 6.58 -1.59
CA VAL A 1032 -50.72 7.94 -1.93
C VAL A 1032 -51.88 8.89 -1.64
N ASP A 1033 -51.75 9.68 -0.57
CA ASP A 1033 -52.70 10.70 -0.15
C ASP A 1033 -52.29 12.08 -0.71
N GLY A 1034 -53.22 13.05 -0.72
CA GLY A 1034 -53.02 14.36 -1.35
C GLY A 1034 -51.82 15.17 -0.86
N ASP A 1035 -51.26 14.81 0.30
CA ASP A 1035 -50.21 15.55 1.00
C ASP A 1035 -48.95 14.68 1.28
N GLY A 1036 -48.93 13.41 0.87
CA GLY A 1036 -47.82 12.47 1.15
C GLY A 1036 -48.21 10.99 1.12
N LEU A 1037 -47.33 10.12 1.63
CA LEU A 1037 -47.63 8.70 1.85
C LEU A 1037 -48.47 8.54 3.12
N GLY A 1038 -49.57 7.79 3.05
CA GLY A 1038 -50.31 7.36 4.24
C GLY A 1038 -49.62 6.18 4.94
N SER A 1039 -50.23 5.60 5.97
CA SER A 1039 -49.70 4.40 6.65
C SER A 1039 -49.69 3.18 5.71
N PRO A 1040 -48.71 2.27 5.82
CA PRO A 1040 -48.61 1.12 4.92
C PRO A 1040 -49.88 0.25 5.04
N VAL A 1041 -50.48 -0.06 3.90
CA VAL A 1041 -51.65 -0.93 3.75
C VAL A 1041 -51.27 -2.38 4.04
N TRP A 1042 -50.05 -2.77 3.70
CA TRP A 1042 -49.46 -4.06 4.06
C TRP A 1042 -47.92 -4.00 4.04
N SER A 1043 -47.31 -4.91 4.80
CA SER A 1043 -45.90 -5.32 4.76
C SER A 1043 -45.84 -6.77 4.26
N PHE A 1044 -44.93 -7.05 3.32
CA PHE A 1044 -44.76 -8.41 2.81
C PHE A 1044 -44.06 -9.30 3.84
N LYS A 1045 -43.02 -8.79 4.51
CA LYS A 1045 -42.35 -9.45 5.64
C LYS A 1045 -43.37 -9.91 6.67
N ASP A 1046 -44.19 -9.00 7.20
CA ASP A 1046 -45.18 -9.33 8.24
C ASP A 1046 -46.21 -10.36 7.76
N THR A 1047 -46.62 -10.24 6.49
CA THR A 1047 -47.58 -11.18 5.89
C THR A 1047 -46.97 -12.56 5.73
N LEU A 1048 -45.72 -12.63 5.27
CA LEU A 1048 -44.98 -13.86 5.09
C LEU A 1048 -44.71 -14.53 6.44
N ASP A 1049 -44.20 -13.78 7.42
CA ASP A 1049 -43.96 -14.29 8.78
C ASP A 1049 -45.25 -14.84 9.41
N THR A 1050 -46.37 -14.13 9.23
CA THR A 1050 -47.68 -14.62 9.68
C THR A 1050 -48.11 -15.90 8.96
N GLN A 1051 -47.89 -16.00 7.65
CA GLN A 1051 -48.22 -17.19 6.87
C GLN A 1051 -47.34 -18.40 7.24
N LEU A 1052 -46.10 -18.14 7.66
CA LEU A 1052 -45.11 -19.14 8.04
C LEU A 1052 -45.11 -19.45 9.55
N ALA A 1053 -45.92 -18.75 10.34
CA ALA A 1053 -46.07 -19.00 11.76
C ALA A 1053 -46.69 -20.39 12.03
N GLY A 1054 -45.88 -21.31 12.57
CA GLY A 1054 -46.31 -22.63 13.05
C GLY A 1054 -45.60 -23.81 12.38
N SER A 1055 -45.66 -24.98 13.02
CA SER A 1055 -44.99 -26.18 12.52
C SER A 1055 -45.50 -26.57 11.13
N ASN A 1056 -44.58 -26.73 10.18
CA ASN A 1056 -44.84 -27.07 8.77
C ASN A 1056 -45.67 -26.04 7.98
N ALA A 1057 -45.84 -24.81 8.48
CA ALA A 1057 -46.55 -23.76 7.75
C ALA A 1057 -45.84 -23.41 6.42
N TYR A 1058 -44.51 -23.45 6.39
CA TYR A 1058 -43.69 -23.30 5.18
C TYR A 1058 -43.95 -24.34 4.07
N LEU A 1059 -44.55 -25.49 4.39
CA LEU A 1059 -44.97 -26.48 3.40
C LEU A 1059 -46.37 -26.21 2.86
N ASN A 1060 -47.27 -25.70 3.70
CA ASN A 1060 -48.70 -25.64 3.40
C ASN A 1060 -49.18 -24.27 2.92
N ASN A 1061 -48.51 -23.20 3.36
CA ASN A 1061 -48.95 -21.82 3.15
C ASN A 1061 -48.08 -21.06 2.15
N ARG A 1062 -46.94 -21.63 1.73
CA ARG A 1062 -46.03 -21.04 0.73
C ARG A 1062 -45.86 -21.99 -0.45
N GLU A 1063 -46.30 -21.56 -1.63
CA GLU A 1063 -46.04 -22.28 -2.87
C GLU A 1063 -44.68 -21.86 -3.42
N VAL A 1064 -43.74 -22.82 -3.51
CA VAL A 1064 -42.42 -22.61 -4.12
C VAL A 1064 -42.24 -23.66 -5.19
N VAL A 1065 -41.93 -23.22 -6.41
CA VAL A 1065 -41.74 -24.06 -7.57
C VAL A 1065 -40.34 -23.85 -8.14
N THR A 1066 -39.76 -24.92 -8.70
CA THR A 1066 -38.50 -24.86 -9.42
C THR A 1066 -38.63 -25.53 -10.79
N TYR A 1067 -37.60 -25.42 -11.62
CA TYR A 1067 -37.58 -26.02 -12.95
C TYR A 1067 -36.78 -27.32 -12.96
N ASN A 1068 -37.41 -28.44 -13.32
CA ASN A 1068 -36.73 -29.70 -13.57
C ASN A 1068 -36.29 -29.77 -15.04
N ARG A 1069 -35.01 -29.46 -15.29
CA ARG A 1069 -34.40 -29.47 -16.64
C ARG A 1069 -34.33 -30.86 -17.28
N ALA A 1070 -34.38 -31.94 -16.50
CA ALA A 1070 -34.37 -33.30 -17.04
C ALA A 1070 -35.69 -33.64 -17.76
N ASN A 1071 -36.81 -33.07 -17.30
CA ASN A 1071 -38.15 -33.33 -17.83
C ASN A 1071 -38.77 -32.12 -18.55
N ASN A 1072 -38.09 -30.96 -18.54
CA ASN A 1072 -38.59 -29.68 -19.04
C ASN A 1072 -39.92 -29.23 -18.43
N THR A 1073 -40.12 -29.48 -17.13
CA THR A 1073 -41.36 -29.18 -16.41
C THR A 1073 -41.08 -28.41 -15.11
N GLY A 1074 -41.99 -27.50 -14.74
CA GLY A 1074 -42.02 -26.94 -13.40
C GLY A 1074 -42.44 -28.01 -12.39
N VAL A 1075 -41.74 -28.10 -11.26
CA VAL A 1075 -42.00 -29.06 -10.19
C VAL A 1075 -42.04 -28.33 -8.84
N PRO A 1076 -42.77 -28.85 -7.83
CA PRO A 1076 -42.71 -28.31 -6.48
C PRO A 1076 -41.28 -28.35 -5.94
N PHE A 1077 -40.83 -27.28 -5.28
CA PHE A 1077 -39.54 -27.25 -4.59
C PHE A 1077 -39.69 -27.93 -3.23
N THR A 1078 -39.82 -29.26 -3.23
CA THR A 1078 -40.01 -30.10 -2.04
C THR A 1078 -39.06 -31.28 -2.09
N TRP A 1079 -38.57 -31.73 -0.94
CA TRP A 1079 -37.69 -32.90 -0.88
C TRP A 1079 -38.42 -34.17 -1.38
N PRO A 1080 -37.81 -34.98 -2.26
CA PRO A 1080 -38.44 -36.16 -2.80
C PRO A 1080 -38.59 -37.25 -1.72
N SER A 1081 -39.72 -37.97 -1.76
CA SER A 1081 -39.97 -39.09 -0.84
C SER A 1081 -38.97 -40.25 -0.96
N ASN A 1082 -38.28 -40.35 -2.10
CA ASN A 1082 -37.15 -41.25 -2.30
C ASN A 1082 -36.07 -40.54 -3.16
N PRO A 1083 -35.04 -39.95 -2.53
CA PRO A 1083 -33.96 -39.24 -3.21
C PRO A 1083 -33.17 -40.08 -4.22
N ASP A 1084 -33.19 -41.41 -4.07
CA ASP A 1084 -32.48 -42.34 -4.95
C ASP A 1084 -33.36 -42.87 -6.10
N ALA A 1085 -34.66 -42.55 -6.10
CA ALA A 1085 -35.62 -42.98 -7.12
C ALA A 1085 -36.64 -41.87 -7.45
N LEU A 1086 -36.16 -40.85 -8.18
CA LEU A 1086 -36.91 -39.63 -8.50
C LEU A 1086 -38.00 -39.87 -9.55
N GLY A 1087 -39.21 -39.39 -9.26
CA GLY A 1087 -40.35 -39.37 -10.17
C GLY A 1087 -40.35 -38.17 -11.11
N ALA A 1088 -41.32 -38.15 -12.04
CA ALA A 1088 -41.42 -37.09 -13.06
C ALA A 1088 -41.75 -35.69 -12.49
N ASN A 1089 -42.33 -35.63 -11.29
CA ASN A 1089 -42.73 -34.41 -10.60
C ASN A 1089 -41.78 -34.04 -9.44
N ASP A 1090 -40.68 -34.77 -9.27
CA ASP A 1090 -39.68 -34.49 -8.22
C ASP A 1090 -38.58 -33.55 -8.75
N LEU A 1091 -37.71 -33.11 -7.84
CA LEU A 1091 -36.45 -32.43 -8.18
C LEU A 1091 -35.61 -33.27 -9.15
N SER A 1092 -34.75 -32.61 -9.93
CA SER A 1092 -33.79 -33.33 -10.79
C SER A 1092 -32.66 -33.95 -9.96
N PRO A 1093 -31.98 -35.00 -10.46
CA PRO A 1093 -30.83 -35.60 -9.78
C PRO A 1093 -29.73 -34.57 -9.42
N ALA A 1094 -29.51 -33.58 -10.29
CA ALA A 1094 -28.52 -32.52 -10.05
C ALA A 1094 -28.93 -31.57 -8.91
N GLN A 1095 -30.22 -31.24 -8.80
CA GLN A 1095 -30.74 -30.41 -7.71
C GLN A 1095 -30.66 -31.13 -6.36
N VAL A 1096 -30.99 -32.43 -6.33
CA VAL A 1096 -30.83 -33.25 -5.11
C VAL A 1096 -29.36 -33.34 -4.70
N ALA A 1097 -28.44 -33.52 -5.66
CA ALA A 1097 -27.01 -33.55 -5.36
C ALA A 1097 -26.49 -32.20 -4.85
N ALA A 1098 -26.93 -31.07 -5.41
CA ALA A 1098 -26.54 -29.74 -4.97
C ALA A 1098 -27.00 -29.45 -3.53
N LEU A 1099 -28.24 -29.83 -3.18
CA LEU A 1099 -28.78 -29.66 -1.83
C LEU A 1099 -28.08 -30.52 -0.77
N ARG A 1100 -27.38 -31.59 -1.16
CA ARG A 1100 -26.55 -32.42 -0.26
C ARG A 1100 -25.18 -31.78 0.06
N GLY A 1101 -24.77 -30.72 -0.65
CA GLY A 1101 -23.69 -29.81 -0.23
C GLY A 1101 -22.37 -30.43 0.26
N GLY A 1102 -21.85 -31.49 -0.39
CA GLY A 1102 -20.58 -32.12 0.02
C GLY A 1102 -20.62 -32.91 1.34
N VAL A 1103 -21.77 -32.99 2.00
CA VAL A 1103 -21.98 -33.73 3.24
C VAL A 1103 -22.04 -35.24 2.95
N THR A 1104 -21.19 -36.03 3.60
CA THR A 1104 -21.10 -37.49 3.36
C THR A 1104 -21.86 -38.35 4.39
N VAL A 1105 -22.29 -37.76 5.51
CA VAL A 1105 -23.02 -38.45 6.59
C VAL A 1105 -24.36 -37.75 6.78
N ASN A 1106 -25.48 -38.51 6.74
CA ASN A 1106 -26.85 -38.00 6.84
C ASN A 1106 -27.16 -36.92 5.77
N ALA A 1107 -26.64 -37.13 4.55
CA ALA A 1107 -26.74 -36.16 3.46
C ALA A 1107 -28.20 -35.87 3.05
N ASP A 1108 -29.09 -36.85 3.17
CA ASP A 1108 -30.51 -36.68 2.85
C ASP A 1108 -31.24 -35.84 3.89
N GLU A 1109 -30.95 -36.08 5.17
CA GLU A 1109 -31.48 -35.29 6.27
C GLU A 1109 -30.99 -33.84 6.22
N TYR A 1110 -29.72 -33.63 5.84
CA TYR A 1110 -29.17 -32.29 5.61
C TYR A 1110 -29.84 -31.62 4.40
N GLY A 1111 -29.95 -32.32 3.26
CA GLY A 1111 -30.54 -31.77 2.05
C GLY A 1111 -32.02 -31.43 2.20
N GLU A 1112 -32.79 -32.26 2.92
CA GLU A 1112 -34.17 -31.95 3.29
C GLU A 1112 -34.24 -30.74 4.22
N ALA A 1113 -33.38 -30.66 5.24
CA ALA A 1113 -33.31 -29.53 6.16
C ALA A 1113 -32.95 -28.22 5.45
N LEU A 1114 -31.94 -28.22 4.57
CA LEU A 1114 -31.52 -27.04 3.81
C LEU A 1114 -32.62 -26.56 2.85
N LEU A 1115 -33.27 -27.50 2.15
CA LEU A 1115 -34.42 -27.16 1.31
C LEU A 1115 -35.54 -26.52 2.13
N ASN A 1116 -35.86 -27.08 3.29
CA ASN A 1116 -36.90 -26.54 4.16
C ASN A 1116 -36.50 -25.17 4.74
N PHE A 1117 -35.23 -24.96 5.06
CA PHE A 1117 -34.68 -23.66 5.49
C PHE A 1117 -34.90 -22.57 4.43
N ILE A 1118 -34.61 -22.86 3.16
CA ILE A 1118 -34.86 -21.95 2.02
C ILE A 1118 -36.37 -21.66 1.88
N ARG A 1119 -37.23 -22.65 2.11
CA ARG A 1119 -38.69 -22.45 2.10
C ARG A 1119 -39.20 -21.62 3.28
N GLY A 1120 -38.42 -21.49 4.36
CA GLY A 1120 -38.74 -20.70 5.54
C GLY A 1120 -38.84 -21.49 6.85
N ASP A 1121 -38.29 -22.71 6.93
CA ASP A 1121 -38.16 -23.41 8.22
C ASP A 1121 -36.98 -22.86 9.02
N GLN A 1122 -37.27 -22.36 10.22
CA GLN A 1122 -36.25 -21.82 11.13
C GLN A 1122 -35.80 -22.85 12.18
N SER A 1123 -36.29 -24.10 12.12
CA SER A 1123 -36.03 -25.11 13.16
C SER A 1123 -34.57 -25.57 13.28
N GLN A 1124 -33.77 -25.34 12.24
CA GLN A 1124 -32.35 -25.69 12.18
C GLN A 1124 -31.43 -24.48 12.24
N GLU A 1125 -31.95 -23.31 12.65
CA GLU A 1125 -31.15 -22.10 12.82
C GLU A 1125 -30.43 -22.09 14.18
N GLY A 1126 -29.21 -21.54 14.19
CA GLY A 1126 -28.45 -21.29 15.40
C GLY A 1126 -27.62 -22.46 15.92
N ALA A 1127 -26.63 -22.12 16.75
CA ALA A 1127 -25.59 -23.05 17.21
C ALA A 1127 -26.11 -24.21 18.06
N ALA A 1128 -27.34 -24.11 18.57
CA ALA A 1128 -27.98 -25.16 19.37
C ALA A 1128 -28.77 -26.19 18.54
N SER A 1129 -28.91 -25.98 17.23
CA SER A 1129 -29.63 -26.87 16.32
C SER A 1129 -28.74 -27.99 15.75
N THR A 1130 -29.32 -28.95 15.01
CA THR A 1130 -28.56 -30.09 14.47
C THR A 1130 -27.59 -29.67 13.37
N TRP A 1131 -27.97 -28.68 12.55
CA TRP A 1131 -27.24 -28.29 11.35
C TRP A 1131 -26.65 -26.87 11.41
N ASN A 1132 -26.98 -26.08 12.44
CA ASN A 1132 -26.45 -24.74 12.67
C ASN A 1132 -26.55 -23.84 11.42
N PHE A 1133 -27.74 -23.78 10.81
CA PHE A 1133 -27.99 -22.81 9.75
C PHE A 1133 -28.01 -21.40 10.33
N ARG A 1134 -27.75 -20.43 9.45
CA ARG A 1134 -27.75 -19.01 9.80
C ARG A 1134 -29.05 -18.61 10.51
N GLU A 1135 -28.93 -17.94 11.64
CA GLU A 1135 -30.07 -17.30 12.32
C GLU A 1135 -30.57 -16.12 11.50
N ARG A 1136 -31.89 -16.09 11.25
CA ARG A 1136 -32.55 -15.02 10.51
C ARG A 1136 -33.56 -14.31 11.40
N GLU A 1137 -33.52 -12.98 11.41
CA GLU A 1137 -34.57 -12.18 12.06
C GLU A 1137 -35.91 -12.34 11.31
N THR A 1138 -35.86 -12.49 9.98
CA THR A 1138 -37.04 -12.65 9.12
C THR A 1138 -36.76 -13.66 8.01
N VAL A 1139 -37.80 -14.35 7.52
CA VAL A 1139 -37.62 -15.33 6.44
C VAL A 1139 -37.29 -14.67 5.10
N LEU A 1140 -37.69 -13.40 4.93
CA LEU A 1140 -37.43 -12.63 3.71
C LEU A 1140 -36.02 -12.03 3.74
N GLY A 1141 -35.23 -12.35 2.72
CA GLY A 1141 -33.92 -11.75 2.52
C GLY A 1141 -34.01 -10.32 1.99
N ASP A 1142 -32.88 -9.61 2.02
CA ASP A 1142 -32.74 -8.28 1.49
C ASP A 1142 -33.10 -8.18 0.00
N ILE A 1143 -33.66 -7.04 -0.40
CA ILE A 1143 -34.08 -6.74 -1.77
C ILE A 1143 -33.12 -5.69 -2.34
N VAL A 1144 -31.95 -6.16 -2.77
CA VAL A 1144 -30.89 -5.32 -3.34
C VAL A 1144 -30.87 -5.47 -4.86
N ASN A 1145 -30.74 -4.36 -5.59
CA ASN A 1145 -30.69 -4.34 -7.06
C ASN A 1145 -31.89 -5.01 -7.76
N SER A 1146 -33.03 -5.13 -7.09
CA SER A 1146 -34.27 -5.70 -7.62
C SER A 1146 -35.44 -4.75 -7.43
N ASP A 1147 -35.85 -4.07 -8.50
CA ASP A 1147 -37.01 -3.18 -8.48
C ASP A 1147 -38.33 -3.99 -8.49
N PRO A 1148 -39.27 -3.73 -7.57
CA PRO A 1148 -40.58 -4.35 -7.64
C PRO A 1148 -41.30 -3.97 -8.94
N LEU A 1149 -41.70 -4.99 -9.70
CA LEU A 1149 -42.44 -4.84 -10.94
C LEU A 1149 -43.92 -5.10 -10.71
N PHE A 1150 -44.72 -4.03 -10.80
CA PHE A 1150 -46.17 -4.14 -10.76
C PHE A 1150 -46.74 -4.57 -12.13
N VAL A 1151 -47.45 -5.69 -12.16
CA VAL A 1151 -48.04 -6.27 -13.35
C VAL A 1151 -49.57 -6.30 -13.22
N PRO A 1152 -50.29 -5.31 -13.80
CA PRO A 1152 -51.75 -5.26 -13.75
C PRO A 1152 -52.41 -6.20 -14.77
N GLN A 1153 -53.74 -6.15 -14.89
CA GLN A 1153 -54.45 -6.73 -16.03
C GLN A 1153 -53.89 -6.23 -17.38
N PRO A 1154 -53.83 -7.04 -18.45
CA PRO A 1154 -53.25 -6.64 -19.73
C PRO A 1154 -53.95 -5.42 -20.35
N GLY A 1155 -53.30 -4.26 -20.32
CA GLY A 1155 -53.87 -2.97 -20.74
C GLY A 1155 -53.48 -2.51 -22.15
N PHE A 1156 -52.53 -3.18 -22.81
CA PHE A 1156 -52.03 -2.73 -24.11
C PHE A 1156 -53.01 -3.03 -25.26
N PHE A 1157 -52.93 -2.22 -26.31
CA PHE A 1157 -53.77 -2.34 -27.51
C PHE A 1157 -52.91 -2.58 -28.75
N TYR A 1158 -52.08 -3.63 -28.69
CA TYR A 1158 -51.30 -4.05 -29.86
C TYR A 1158 -52.22 -4.43 -31.03
N PRO A 1159 -51.84 -4.10 -32.28
CA PRO A 1159 -52.61 -4.50 -33.45
C PRO A 1159 -52.61 -6.03 -33.59
N ASP A 1160 -53.72 -6.61 -34.04
CA ASP A 1160 -53.82 -8.06 -34.28
C ASP A 1160 -53.24 -8.47 -35.65
N ASN A 1161 -52.86 -7.49 -36.47
CA ASN A 1161 -52.24 -7.70 -37.78
C ASN A 1161 -51.01 -6.80 -37.91
N TRP A 1162 -49.84 -7.43 -37.95
CA TRP A 1162 -48.52 -6.79 -38.05
C TRP A 1162 -47.99 -6.75 -39.49
N GLY A 1163 -48.80 -7.14 -40.49
CA GLY A 1163 -48.41 -7.26 -41.90
C GLY A 1163 -47.71 -8.59 -42.23
N GLY A 1164 -47.65 -8.95 -43.53
CA GLY A 1164 -46.91 -10.12 -44.05
C GLY A 1164 -47.09 -11.45 -43.30
N SER A 1165 -46.12 -12.34 -43.42
CA SER A 1165 -46.06 -13.65 -42.73
C SER A 1165 -45.65 -13.52 -41.23
N ALA A 1166 -45.92 -12.39 -40.58
CA ALA A 1166 -45.51 -12.15 -39.20
C ALA A 1166 -46.14 -13.21 -38.26
N ALA A 1167 -45.32 -13.77 -37.37
CA ALA A 1167 -45.70 -14.88 -36.51
C ALA A 1167 -46.79 -14.47 -35.50
N GLU A 1168 -46.82 -13.19 -35.12
CA GLU A 1168 -47.75 -12.54 -34.20
C GLU A 1168 -49.19 -12.59 -34.73
N ASN A 1169 -49.38 -12.62 -36.06
CA ASN A 1169 -50.69 -12.76 -36.69
C ASN A 1169 -51.37 -14.11 -36.36
N SER A 1170 -50.57 -15.14 -36.00
CA SER A 1170 -51.07 -16.46 -35.61
C SER A 1170 -51.48 -16.55 -34.13
N LYS A 1171 -51.12 -15.55 -33.31
CA LYS A 1171 -51.46 -15.44 -31.88
C LYS A 1171 -51.75 -13.97 -31.51
N PRO A 1172 -52.92 -13.43 -31.90
CA PRO A 1172 -53.24 -12.03 -31.68
C PRO A 1172 -53.20 -11.63 -30.19
N TYR A 1173 -52.62 -10.47 -29.87
CA TYR A 1173 -52.57 -9.97 -28.49
C TYR A 1173 -53.97 -9.73 -27.93
N SER A 1174 -54.96 -9.43 -28.78
CA SER A 1174 -56.35 -9.29 -28.32
C SER A 1174 -56.92 -10.59 -27.74
N ASP A 1175 -56.44 -11.76 -28.16
CA ASP A 1175 -56.84 -13.05 -27.57
C ASP A 1175 -56.18 -13.28 -26.21
N PHE A 1176 -54.91 -12.90 -26.06
CA PHE A 1176 -54.23 -12.87 -24.77
C PHE A 1176 -54.96 -11.93 -23.80
N ARG A 1177 -55.25 -10.69 -24.21
CA ARG A 1177 -55.98 -9.73 -23.39
C ARG A 1177 -57.37 -10.22 -23.00
N LYS A 1178 -58.13 -10.84 -23.91
CA LYS A 1178 -59.44 -11.43 -23.58
C LYS A 1178 -59.33 -12.57 -22.58
N LYS A 1179 -58.32 -13.43 -22.74
CA LYS A 1179 -58.09 -14.59 -21.87
C LYS A 1179 -57.70 -14.18 -20.46
N PHE A 1180 -56.90 -13.11 -20.32
CA PHE A 1180 -56.34 -12.66 -19.05
C PHE A 1180 -56.91 -11.32 -18.58
N LYS A 1181 -58.11 -10.96 -19.03
CA LYS A 1181 -58.78 -9.69 -18.66
C LYS A 1181 -59.06 -9.59 -17.15
N ASP A 1182 -59.28 -10.72 -16.50
CA ASP A 1182 -59.59 -10.84 -15.07
C ASP A 1182 -58.33 -11.27 -14.28
N ARG A 1183 -57.12 -11.03 -14.83
CA ARG A 1183 -55.86 -11.37 -14.14
C ARG A 1183 -55.71 -10.49 -12.91
N GLU A 1184 -55.55 -11.15 -11.76
CA GLU A 1184 -55.21 -10.50 -10.50
C GLU A 1184 -53.86 -9.77 -10.60
N PRO A 1185 -53.75 -8.52 -10.13
CA PRO A 1185 -52.49 -7.79 -10.20
C PRO A 1185 -51.42 -8.41 -9.29
N VAL A 1186 -50.24 -8.61 -9.87
CA VAL A 1186 -49.10 -9.25 -9.19
C VAL A 1186 -47.94 -8.28 -9.10
N LEU A 1187 -47.26 -8.28 -7.97
CA LEU A 1187 -45.98 -7.61 -7.78
C LEU A 1187 -44.88 -8.68 -7.82
N TYR A 1188 -43.88 -8.45 -8.66
CA TYR A 1188 -42.73 -9.36 -8.83
C TYR A 1188 -41.44 -8.70 -8.35
N PHE A 1189 -40.60 -9.42 -7.61
CA PHE A 1189 -39.27 -8.96 -7.19
C PHE A 1189 -38.39 -10.16 -6.81
N GLY A 1190 -37.09 -10.04 -7.00
CA GLY A 1190 -36.11 -10.96 -6.43
C GLY A 1190 -35.71 -10.53 -5.02
N ALA A 1191 -35.38 -11.49 -4.16
CA ALA A 1191 -34.77 -11.22 -2.87
C ALA A 1191 -33.59 -12.18 -2.65
N ASN A 1192 -32.68 -11.80 -1.77
CA ASN A 1192 -31.47 -12.56 -1.45
C ASN A 1192 -31.75 -13.82 -0.59
N ASP A 1193 -33.02 -14.16 -0.35
CA ASP A 1193 -33.44 -15.47 0.15
C ASP A 1193 -33.36 -16.58 -0.93
N GLY A 1194 -32.84 -16.24 -2.12
CA GLY A 1194 -32.66 -17.14 -3.25
C GLY A 1194 -33.95 -17.38 -4.04
N LEU A 1195 -34.99 -16.57 -3.82
CA LEU A 1195 -36.31 -16.74 -4.42
C LEU A 1195 -36.74 -15.51 -5.23
N PHE A 1196 -37.46 -15.77 -6.31
CA PHE A 1196 -38.19 -14.76 -7.07
C PHE A 1196 -39.65 -14.77 -6.63
N HIS A 1197 -40.08 -13.67 -6.02
CA HIS A 1197 -41.38 -13.55 -5.37
C HIS A 1197 -42.42 -13.04 -6.35
N ALA A 1198 -43.63 -13.57 -6.22
CA ALA A 1198 -44.82 -13.15 -6.96
C ALA A 1198 -45.95 -12.99 -5.95
N VAL A 1199 -46.28 -11.75 -5.60
CA VAL A 1199 -47.21 -11.45 -4.50
C VAL A 1199 -48.42 -10.69 -5.00
N ASN A 1200 -49.55 -10.84 -4.31
CA ASN A 1200 -50.75 -10.08 -4.64
C ASN A 1200 -50.53 -8.61 -4.32
N ALA A 1201 -50.67 -7.72 -5.31
CA ALA A 1201 -50.36 -6.31 -5.17
C ALA A 1201 -51.43 -5.51 -4.38
N TYR A 1202 -52.68 -5.98 -4.31
CA TYR A 1202 -53.79 -5.28 -3.65
C TYR A 1202 -54.39 -6.17 -2.58
N ARG A 1203 -53.89 -6.11 -1.35
CA ARG A 1203 -54.51 -6.85 -0.25
C ARG A 1203 -55.81 -6.18 0.18
N ASN A 1204 -56.87 -6.38 -0.60
CA ASN A 1204 -58.26 -6.21 -0.21
C ASN A 1204 -59.11 -7.26 -0.94
N ASN A 1205 -58.94 -8.52 -0.56
CA ASN A 1205 -60.06 -9.45 -0.53
C ASN A 1205 -59.86 -10.41 0.64
N THR A 1206 -60.91 -10.49 1.45
CA THR A 1206 -61.06 -11.42 2.57
C THR A 1206 -61.37 -12.85 2.10
N ASP A 1207 -60.84 -13.26 0.95
CA ASP A 1207 -61.04 -14.59 0.35
C ASP A 1207 -59.74 -15.38 0.27
#